data_AF-A0A2K3D6C4-F1
#
_entry.id   AF-A0A2K3D6C4-F1
#
_cell.length_a   1.000
_cell.length_b   1.000
_cell.length_c   1.000
_cell.angle_alpha   90.00
_cell.angle_beta   90.00
_cell.angle_gamma   90.00
#
_symmetry.space_group_name_H-M   'P 1'
#
loop_
_entity.id
_entity.type
_entity.pdbx_description
1 polymer ?
#
loop_
_entity_poly.entity_id
_entity_poly.type
_entity_poly.pdbx_seq_one_letter_code
_entity_poly.pdbx_strand_id
1 'polypeptide(L)'
;MFHLLLALFCLSLLPWRSDAAFCSEAPDGKTGQFCSWHKTKGFIGGLDSTIQLKAALEATAWEKEIILTVESRVSGAGQFLQRYRKAGWSHVLVVMDRPSSCFKLARLMAPYTHLHGPISCGHYSTADPATGKPLPSGFRYMKEQNGRPQRWMKWFTAGRAVAMGYNVLAVDSDTVVLDDWYRRVKTPPLSSINMFSQSESVMTINGGFTYIQNAKSNGPITWILYEAVHRAVRWSEDCSRLRQLSTALADKDTGLPTDDQTMLTEAMLSALAGRPLFYAVMHKLAWDSPDWKKMFPGGIQEYDNYHFNMSGAKLIEQEYTQELPLSELVCDAWPCVNPPPGTLSASGSKQATFRLRSAELTMPHFGGEWPQQLGGQLFGVAGDFTLAYRAAYQDLHTALGVPLPPDPEDPATQQAAAATPKETFALLSTMDTGMPCEGCDPWVRTIRGAWLESAWWSVGRYGHWHSHLYPRFRPAIGHVHVNTLDGTSDTKNLILKLADLYDWKLAARSEGGSERVYYATAADREARREHQPLLRVVAYAPGVVHSGLTKDEFLRAAEELARVALALGAVAGWPAAPCDADWVLSTWGRNLTRPIRHSIPWVHINTTDVVQPFGDSLDSLQCEWTGFMHTTCLASPPAPADTGRGLLAVELRHLLGWLPERHGRPAPDNTARLALGGAAAGEPPAPGTSNTFVHVTYADLVQLNAERLLQLLPQPEVVWVDRLVEVGGSGSSAESRYQRWKERCRALQYRTSDLRNRVKF
;
A
#
# COMPACT_ATOMS: atom_id res chain seq x y z
N MET A 1 47.71 -21.71 7.82
CA MET A 1 46.29 -22.00 8.13
C MET A 1 45.57 -20.88 8.86
N PHE A 2 46.15 -20.25 9.90
CA PHE A 2 45.48 -19.18 10.66
C PHE A 2 45.14 -17.91 9.85
N HIS A 3 45.95 -17.55 8.84
CA HIS A 3 45.65 -16.43 7.94
C HIS A 3 44.63 -16.76 6.84
N LEU A 4 44.46 -18.05 6.50
CA LEU A 4 43.44 -18.48 5.53
C LEU A 4 42.04 -18.53 6.17
N LEU A 5 41.97 -18.87 7.47
CA LEU A 5 40.75 -18.80 8.27
C LEU A 5 40.30 -17.37 8.55
N LEU A 6 41.24 -16.41 8.74
CA LEU A 6 40.89 -14.99 8.87
C LEU A 6 40.37 -14.41 7.54
N ALA A 7 40.94 -14.82 6.41
CA ALA A 7 40.46 -14.41 5.09
C ALA A 7 39.07 -15.00 4.76
N LEU A 8 38.80 -16.25 5.16
CA LEU A 8 37.46 -16.86 5.05
C LEU A 8 36.45 -16.24 6.01
N PHE A 9 36.87 -15.82 7.22
CA PHE A 9 36.00 -15.07 8.14
C PHE A 9 35.68 -13.67 7.63
N CYS A 10 36.66 -12.99 7.00
CA CYS A 10 36.45 -11.71 6.32
C CYS A 10 35.66 -11.85 5.00
N LEU A 11 35.70 -13.00 4.32
CA LEU A 11 34.86 -13.30 3.15
C LEU A 11 33.45 -13.79 3.52
N SER A 12 33.22 -14.30 4.73
CA SER A 12 31.86 -14.45 5.30
C SER A 12 31.30 -13.14 5.88
N LEU A 13 32.15 -12.11 5.96
CA LEU A 13 31.77 -10.71 6.12
C LEU A 13 31.74 -9.99 4.76
N LEU A 14 31.34 -10.70 3.69
CA LEU A 14 30.83 -10.04 2.49
C LEU A 14 29.80 -9.00 2.95
N PRO A 15 29.97 -7.74 2.54
CA PRO A 15 29.26 -6.64 3.14
C PRO A 15 27.78 -6.93 3.03
N TRP A 16 27.09 -6.83 4.17
CA TRP A 16 25.70 -6.41 4.14
C TRP A 16 25.66 -5.28 3.11
N ARG A 17 24.95 -5.46 1.99
CA ARG A 17 24.52 -4.33 1.17
C ARG A 17 23.50 -3.55 2.00
N SER A 18 24.00 -2.90 3.03
CA SER A 18 23.37 -1.88 3.87
C SER A 18 23.77 -0.49 3.37
N ASP A 19 24.23 -0.39 2.13
CA ASP A 19 24.47 0.90 1.50
C ASP A 19 23.10 1.54 1.30
N ALA A 20 22.89 2.74 1.85
CA ALA A 20 21.72 3.54 1.48
C ALA A 20 21.75 3.69 -0.04
N ALA A 21 20.70 3.19 -0.69
CA ALA A 21 20.66 3.06 -2.14
C ALA A 21 20.96 4.39 -2.86
N PHE A 22 20.64 5.53 -2.24
CA PHE A 22 20.82 6.87 -2.82
C PHE A 22 21.74 7.78 -2.03
N CYS A 23 22.59 7.27 -1.12
CA CYS A 23 23.54 8.13 -0.38
C CYS A 23 24.92 8.25 -1.04
N SER A 24 25.20 7.46 -2.08
CA SER A 24 26.39 7.64 -2.93
C SER A 24 26.15 8.72 -3.98
N GLU A 25 27.09 9.66 -4.12
CA GLU A 25 27.06 10.65 -5.19
C GLU A 25 27.14 9.96 -6.57
N ALA A 26 26.14 10.20 -7.42
CA ALA A 26 26.23 9.82 -8.83
C ALA A 26 26.94 10.93 -9.63
N PRO A 27 27.44 10.63 -10.85
CA PRO A 27 28.14 11.61 -11.69
C PRO A 27 27.34 12.87 -12.05
N ASP A 28 26.01 12.87 -11.83
CA ASP A 28 25.13 14.01 -12.10
C ASP A 28 25.01 15.02 -10.95
N GLY A 29 25.68 14.77 -9.81
CA GLY A 29 25.76 15.68 -8.66
C GLY A 29 24.44 15.91 -7.90
N LYS A 30 23.34 15.25 -8.30
CA LYS A 30 22.01 15.36 -7.65
C LYS A 30 21.64 14.13 -6.85
N THR A 31 22.03 12.95 -7.31
CA THR A 31 21.88 11.71 -6.55
C THR A 31 22.71 11.83 -5.27
N GLY A 32 22.11 11.60 -4.10
CA GLY A 32 22.78 11.81 -2.81
C GLY A 32 22.54 13.15 -2.13
N GLN A 33 22.07 14.18 -2.85
CA GLN A 33 21.79 15.49 -2.25
C GLN A 33 20.77 15.39 -1.09
N PHE A 34 19.71 14.59 -1.30
CA PHE A 34 18.63 14.40 -0.33
C PHE A 34 18.83 13.20 0.59
N CYS A 35 20.00 12.55 0.54
CA CYS A 35 20.42 11.62 1.59
C CYS A 35 20.52 12.39 2.91
N SER A 36 19.83 11.89 3.94
CA SER A 36 19.62 12.58 5.21
C SER A 36 19.94 11.71 6.42
N TRP A 37 20.56 10.54 6.20
CA TRP A 37 21.14 9.74 7.27
C TRP A 37 22.08 10.58 8.14
N HIS A 38 21.84 10.59 9.44
CA HIS A 38 22.59 11.38 10.43
C HIS A 38 22.56 12.91 10.24
N LYS A 39 21.79 13.43 9.27
CA LYS A 39 21.67 14.87 9.03
C LYS A 39 20.49 15.52 9.75
N THR A 40 19.52 14.71 10.21
CA THR A 40 18.36 15.15 10.97
C THR A 40 18.61 15.06 12.47
N LYS A 41 17.96 15.94 13.24
CA LYS A 41 18.06 15.96 14.72
C LYS A 41 17.06 14.99 15.38
N GLY A 42 15.98 14.65 14.67
CA GLY A 42 14.89 13.85 15.19
C GLY A 42 13.97 14.66 16.13
N PHE A 43 12.73 14.20 16.26
CA PHE A 43 11.71 14.88 17.05
C PHE A 43 10.76 13.88 17.69
N ILE A 44 10.38 14.06 18.95
CA ILE A 44 9.27 13.34 19.57
C ILE A 44 8.45 14.35 20.36
N GLY A 45 7.22 14.62 19.94
CA GLY A 45 6.38 15.58 20.66
C GLY A 45 5.06 15.91 19.99
N GLY A 46 4.35 16.86 20.59
CA GLY A 46 3.08 17.37 20.08
C GLY A 46 3.25 18.24 18.83
N LEU A 47 2.20 18.36 18.03
CA LEU A 47 2.11 19.19 16.82
C LEU A 47 0.98 20.24 16.89
N ASP A 48 0.34 20.40 18.06
CA ASP A 48 -0.87 21.20 18.23
C ASP A 48 -0.66 22.69 17.91
N SER A 49 0.49 23.26 18.29
CA SER A 49 0.79 24.69 18.10
C SER A 49 1.73 24.97 16.93
N THR A 50 1.73 26.21 16.44
CA THR A 50 2.66 26.70 15.41
C THR A 50 4.12 26.49 15.80
N ILE A 51 4.48 26.78 17.05
CA ILE A 51 5.86 26.66 17.54
C ILE A 51 6.30 25.19 17.63
N GLN A 52 5.40 24.32 18.10
CA GLN A 52 5.65 22.88 18.14
C GLN A 52 5.86 22.30 16.74
N LEU A 53 5.00 22.65 15.78
CA LEU A 53 5.16 22.22 14.39
C LEU A 53 6.47 22.74 13.81
N LYS A 54 6.81 24.03 13.98
CA LYS A 54 8.08 24.59 13.52
C LYS A 54 9.28 23.82 14.08
N ALA A 55 9.28 23.52 15.38
CA ALA A 55 10.34 22.74 16.00
C ALA A 55 10.44 21.31 15.41
N ALA A 56 9.31 20.66 15.14
CA ALA A 56 9.27 19.37 14.48
C ALA A 56 9.85 19.42 13.06
N LEU A 57 9.48 20.44 12.27
CA LEU A 57 9.97 20.64 10.91
C LEU A 57 11.48 20.94 10.90
N GLU A 58 11.96 21.85 11.75
CA GLU A 58 13.39 22.21 11.84
C GLU A 58 14.27 21.04 12.30
N ALA A 59 13.74 20.15 13.14
CA ALA A 59 14.47 18.98 13.61
C ALA A 59 14.47 17.82 12.60
N THR A 60 13.49 17.78 11.68
CA THR A 60 13.26 16.66 10.78
C THR A 60 13.68 16.92 9.34
N ALA A 61 13.39 18.10 8.81
CA ALA A 61 13.58 18.41 7.41
C ALA A 61 15.06 18.41 7.01
N TRP A 62 15.32 18.09 5.74
CA TRP A 62 16.66 18.17 5.14
C TRP A 62 16.52 18.87 3.77
N GLU A 63 17.35 19.88 3.48
CA GLU A 63 17.23 20.67 2.24
C GLU A 63 15.80 21.23 2.00
N LYS A 64 15.11 21.62 3.08
CA LYS A 64 13.69 22.03 3.09
C LYS A 64 12.69 20.94 2.65
N GLU A 65 13.12 19.70 2.46
CA GLU A 65 12.26 18.55 2.21
C GLU A 65 11.79 17.90 3.51
N ILE A 66 10.52 17.55 3.56
CA ILE A 66 9.98 16.68 4.60
C ILE A 66 9.04 15.62 4.02
N ILE A 67 9.16 14.40 4.54
CA ILE A 67 8.28 13.30 4.21
C ILE A 67 7.28 13.14 5.36
N LEU A 68 5.99 13.22 5.05
CA LEU A 68 4.91 13.14 6.02
C LEU A 68 4.07 11.90 5.77
N THR A 69 3.85 11.13 6.83
CA THR A 69 2.85 10.06 6.83
C THR A 69 2.06 10.07 8.12
N VAL A 70 0.96 9.33 8.14
CA VAL A 70 0.18 9.09 9.35
C VAL A 70 -0.05 7.59 9.54
N GLU A 71 0.07 7.12 10.78
CA GLU A 71 -0.18 5.72 11.12
C GLU A 71 -0.63 5.58 12.58
N SER A 72 -1.42 4.55 12.86
CA SER A 72 -1.90 4.19 14.19
C SER A 72 -1.20 2.93 14.75
N ARG A 73 -0.69 2.08 13.86
CA ARG A 73 0.07 0.87 14.19
C ARG A 73 1.56 1.16 14.30
N VAL A 74 2.14 0.88 15.46
CA VAL A 74 3.60 1.00 15.67
C VAL A 74 4.39 0.14 14.67
N SER A 75 3.93 -1.09 14.41
CA SER A 75 4.57 -1.98 13.42
C SER A 75 4.50 -1.42 12.00
N GLY A 76 3.32 -0.91 11.58
CA GLY A 76 3.14 -0.27 10.27
C GLY A 76 4.05 0.95 10.08
N ALA A 77 4.13 1.81 11.10
CA ALA A 77 4.98 2.99 11.09
C ALA A 77 6.46 2.62 11.01
N GLY A 78 6.87 1.58 11.72
CA GLY A 78 8.23 1.06 11.65
C GLY A 78 8.55 0.51 10.24
N GLN A 79 7.65 -0.28 9.65
CA GLN A 79 7.82 -0.83 8.31
C GLN A 79 8.00 0.30 7.28
N PHE A 80 7.16 1.33 7.36
CA PHE A 80 7.28 2.53 6.54
C PHE A 80 8.63 3.23 6.72
N LEU A 81 9.00 3.57 7.97
CA LEU A 81 10.27 4.23 8.27
C LEU A 81 11.46 3.44 7.73
N GLN A 82 11.42 2.11 7.85
CA GLN A 82 12.51 1.26 7.42
C GLN A 82 12.69 1.25 5.89
N ARG A 83 11.60 1.29 5.11
CA ARG A 83 11.69 1.41 3.65
C ARG A 83 12.32 2.73 3.21
N TYR A 84 11.86 3.84 3.78
CA TYR A 84 12.39 5.18 3.49
C TYR A 84 13.83 5.34 3.97
N ARG A 85 14.16 4.78 5.13
CA ARG A 85 15.52 4.81 5.65
C ARG A 85 16.47 3.97 4.80
N LYS A 86 16.10 2.79 4.32
CA LYS A 86 16.94 2.00 3.38
C LYS A 86 17.27 2.77 2.09
N ALA A 87 16.41 3.70 1.68
CA ALA A 87 16.66 4.63 0.58
C ALA A 87 17.59 5.81 0.92
N GLY A 88 18.01 5.98 2.17
CA GLY A 88 18.82 7.14 2.61
C GLY A 88 18.00 8.30 3.18
N TRP A 89 16.68 8.15 3.34
CA TRP A 89 15.79 9.23 3.75
C TRP A 89 15.36 9.09 5.22
N SER A 90 15.93 9.95 6.08
CA SER A 90 15.60 10.09 7.50
C SER A 90 14.80 11.35 7.81
N HIS A 91 14.59 12.25 6.83
CA HIS A 91 13.75 13.45 6.96
C HIS A 91 12.24 13.13 6.91
N VAL A 92 11.84 12.15 7.72
CA VAL A 92 10.50 11.58 7.77
C VAL A 92 9.87 11.91 9.12
N LEU A 93 8.74 12.62 9.11
CA LEU A 93 7.90 12.85 10.29
C LEU A 93 6.66 11.94 10.21
N VAL A 94 6.63 10.94 11.08
CA VAL A 94 5.45 10.08 11.25
C VAL A 94 4.49 10.74 12.24
N VAL A 95 3.29 11.05 11.80
CA VAL A 95 2.22 11.49 12.70
C VAL A 95 1.52 10.26 13.27
N MET A 96 1.63 10.05 14.58
CA MET A 96 0.95 8.94 15.27
C MET A 96 -0.33 9.42 15.95
N ASP A 97 -1.27 8.49 16.09
CA ASP A 97 -2.58 8.70 16.74
C ASP A 97 -2.48 9.14 18.22
N ARG A 98 -1.42 8.74 18.92
CA ARG A 98 -1.26 8.94 20.36
C ARG A 98 0.21 9.20 20.75
N PRO A 99 0.45 9.98 21.82
CA PRO A 99 1.81 10.22 22.34
C PRO A 99 2.57 8.92 22.64
N SER A 100 1.91 7.95 23.28
CA SER A 100 2.51 6.65 23.63
C SER A 100 3.01 5.87 22.41
N SER A 101 2.34 6.04 21.26
CA SER A 101 2.70 5.36 20.02
C SER A 101 4.05 5.84 19.50
N CYS A 102 4.38 7.13 19.64
CA CYS A 102 5.70 7.66 19.29
C CYS A 102 6.83 7.08 20.13
N PHE A 103 6.65 6.95 21.45
CA PHE A 103 7.66 6.33 22.31
C PHE A 103 7.87 4.85 22.01
N LYS A 104 6.79 4.11 21.71
CA LYS A 104 6.87 2.72 21.27
C LYS A 104 7.60 2.59 19.93
N LEU A 105 7.32 3.50 18.98
CA LEU A 105 8.02 3.55 17.70
C LEU A 105 9.51 3.84 17.87
N ALA A 106 9.87 4.81 18.71
CA ALA A 106 11.26 5.11 19.04
C ALA A 106 11.99 3.88 19.62
N ARG A 107 11.34 3.17 20.55
CA ARG A 107 11.88 1.92 21.11
C ARG A 107 12.04 0.85 20.03
N LEU A 108 11.06 0.67 19.15
CA LEU A 108 11.10 -0.30 18.04
C LEU A 108 12.26 0.03 17.07
N MET A 109 12.49 1.31 16.79
CA MET A 109 13.50 1.78 15.83
C MET A 109 14.89 1.99 16.42
N ALA A 110 15.07 1.92 17.75
CA ALA A 110 16.35 2.15 18.42
C ALA A 110 17.57 1.38 17.84
N PRO A 111 17.45 0.09 17.42
CA PRO A 111 18.57 -0.61 16.80
C PRO A 111 19.01 -0.02 15.46
N TYR A 112 18.18 0.79 14.81
CA TYR A 112 18.48 1.37 13.50
C TYR A 112 18.95 2.83 13.59
N THR A 113 18.89 3.45 14.78
CA THR A 113 19.27 4.88 14.91
C THR A 113 20.77 5.11 14.76
N HIS A 114 21.61 4.12 15.10
CA HIS A 114 23.04 4.20 14.86
C HIS A 114 23.43 4.11 13.38
N LEU A 115 22.54 3.54 12.54
CA LEU A 115 22.77 3.42 11.09
C LEU A 115 22.22 4.61 10.31
N HIS A 116 21.05 5.14 10.72
CA HIS A 116 20.28 6.07 9.89
C HIS A 116 20.03 7.42 10.59
N GLY A 117 20.41 7.57 11.85
CA GLY A 117 20.08 8.72 12.69
C GLY A 117 18.76 8.60 13.45
N PRO A 118 18.41 9.62 14.24
CA PRO A 118 17.20 9.64 15.08
C PRO A 118 15.91 9.65 14.24
N ILE A 119 14.79 9.21 14.83
CA ILE A 119 13.47 9.27 14.17
C ILE A 119 12.76 10.60 14.49
N SER A 120 11.81 10.98 13.64
CA SER A 120 10.84 12.01 13.97
C SER A 120 9.43 11.45 14.03
N CYS A 121 8.75 11.70 15.15
CA CYS A 121 7.38 11.29 15.42
C CYS A 121 6.62 12.42 16.09
N GLY A 122 5.50 12.81 15.49
CA GLY A 122 4.61 13.84 16.02
C GLY A 122 3.26 13.26 16.42
N HIS A 123 2.53 13.95 17.28
CA HIS A 123 1.14 13.61 17.58
C HIS A 123 0.31 14.88 17.80
N TYR A 124 -1.00 14.78 17.63
CA TYR A 124 -1.93 15.81 18.09
C TYR A 124 -2.52 15.42 19.45
N SER A 125 -3.05 16.39 20.19
CA SER A 125 -3.78 16.11 21.42
C SER A 125 -5.09 15.40 21.09
N THR A 126 -5.33 14.25 21.72
CA THR A 126 -6.55 13.44 21.57
C THR A 126 -7.50 13.56 22.76
N ALA A 127 -7.17 14.43 23.71
CA ALA A 127 -7.98 14.73 24.89
C ALA A 127 -8.09 16.24 25.06
N ASP A 128 -9.21 16.68 25.64
CA ASP A 128 -9.42 18.06 26.02
C ASP A 128 -8.41 18.46 27.13
N PRO A 129 -7.66 19.56 26.96
CA PRO A 129 -6.60 19.93 27.88
C PRO A 129 -7.12 20.41 29.25
N ALA A 130 -8.36 20.90 29.33
CA ALA A 130 -8.93 21.40 30.59
C ALA A 130 -9.53 20.27 31.45
N THR A 131 -10.11 19.26 30.81
CA THR A 131 -10.85 18.17 31.49
C THR A 131 -10.16 16.82 31.43
N GLY A 132 -9.16 16.64 30.54
CA GLY A 132 -8.48 15.37 30.30
C GLY A 132 -9.34 14.31 29.60
N LYS A 133 -10.58 14.62 29.22
CA LYS A 133 -11.49 13.68 28.57
C LYS A 133 -11.10 13.47 27.10
N PRO A 134 -11.20 12.24 26.56
CA PRO A 134 -10.96 11.99 25.14
C PRO A 134 -11.85 12.85 24.25
N LEU A 135 -11.28 13.38 23.17
CA LEU A 135 -12.03 14.12 22.14
C LEU A 135 -12.89 13.13 21.33
N PRO A 136 -14.18 13.41 21.09
CA PRO A 136 -15.06 12.49 20.35
C PRO A 136 -14.55 12.10 18.96
N SER A 137 -14.00 13.08 18.23
CA SER A 137 -13.40 12.87 16.91
C SER A 137 -11.97 12.33 16.95
N GLY A 138 -11.31 12.36 18.10
CA GLY A 138 -9.87 12.14 18.23
C GLY A 138 -8.99 13.27 17.67
N PHE A 139 -9.58 14.38 17.18
CA PHE A 139 -8.84 15.51 16.62
C PHE A 139 -9.50 16.83 17.01
N ARG A 140 -8.76 17.73 17.69
CA ARG A 140 -9.30 18.96 18.31
C ARG A 140 -10.02 19.94 17.38
N TYR A 141 -9.84 19.81 16.07
CA TYR A 141 -10.49 20.66 15.07
C TYR A 141 -11.76 20.03 14.48
N MET A 142 -12.16 18.84 14.92
CA MET A 142 -13.37 18.17 14.47
C MET A 142 -14.29 17.89 15.65
N LYS A 143 -15.57 18.24 15.52
CA LYS A 143 -16.58 17.95 16.54
C LYS A 143 -16.94 16.47 16.55
N GLU A 144 -17.18 15.92 15.36
CA GLU A 144 -17.52 14.51 15.14
C GLU A 144 -16.51 13.86 14.18
N GLN A 145 -16.47 12.53 14.13
CA GLN A 145 -15.64 11.85 13.14
C GLN A 145 -16.24 12.03 11.75
N ASN A 146 -15.48 12.66 10.86
CA ASN A 146 -15.73 12.67 9.44
C ASN A 146 -14.61 11.87 8.76
N GLY A 147 -14.93 10.83 7.99
CA GLY A 147 -13.91 9.93 7.43
C GLY A 147 -12.97 9.33 8.49
N ARG A 148 -11.66 9.35 8.23
CA ARG A 148 -10.63 8.84 9.14
C ARG A 148 -9.80 9.99 9.73
N PRO A 149 -9.96 10.34 11.03
CA PRO A 149 -9.30 11.48 11.69
C PRO A 149 -7.81 11.62 11.40
N GLN A 150 -7.09 10.50 11.41
CA GLN A 150 -5.66 10.43 11.11
C GLN A 150 -5.30 11.01 9.74
N ARG A 151 -6.13 10.81 8.71
CA ARG A 151 -5.85 11.35 7.37
C ARG A 151 -5.94 12.88 7.38
N TRP A 152 -6.85 13.46 8.15
CA TRP A 152 -6.92 14.92 8.32
C TRP A 152 -5.72 15.48 9.07
N MET A 153 -5.18 14.75 10.05
CA MET A 153 -3.93 15.14 10.72
C MET A 153 -2.75 15.19 9.74
N LYS A 154 -2.67 14.25 8.78
CA LYS A 154 -1.66 14.27 7.70
C LYS A 154 -1.76 15.56 6.90
N TRP A 155 -2.96 15.85 6.38
CA TRP A 155 -3.17 17.00 5.51
C TRP A 155 -3.10 18.35 6.23
N PHE A 156 -3.53 18.42 7.48
CA PHE A 156 -3.35 19.60 8.32
C PHE A 156 -1.87 19.89 8.58
N THR A 157 -1.08 18.85 8.86
CA THR A 157 0.37 18.97 9.02
C THR A 157 1.05 19.39 7.71
N ALA A 158 0.65 18.77 6.58
CA ALA A 158 1.17 19.09 5.26
C ALA A 158 0.86 20.54 4.85
N GLY A 159 -0.40 20.99 4.98
CA GLY A 159 -0.80 22.36 4.63
C GLY A 159 -0.05 23.42 5.41
N ARG A 160 0.14 23.22 6.72
CA ARG A 160 0.93 24.15 7.56
C ARG A 160 2.42 24.09 7.24
N ALA A 161 2.98 22.93 6.91
CA ALA A 161 4.37 22.80 6.50
C ALA A 161 4.65 23.50 5.16
N VAL A 162 3.77 23.32 4.16
CA VAL A 162 3.85 24.03 2.88
C VAL A 162 3.70 25.55 3.08
N ALA A 163 2.75 25.99 3.93
CA ALA A 163 2.60 27.40 4.27
C ALA A 163 3.90 27.99 4.88
N MET A 164 4.64 27.23 5.68
CA MET A 164 5.95 27.62 6.22
C MET A 164 7.12 27.54 5.20
N GLY A 165 6.85 27.19 3.95
CA GLY A 165 7.84 27.16 2.87
C GLY A 165 8.68 25.87 2.80
N TYR A 166 8.15 24.76 3.33
CA TYR A 166 8.77 23.43 3.15
C TYR A 166 8.19 22.73 1.92
N ASN A 167 9.04 21.94 1.25
CA ASN A 167 8.61 20.96 0.26
C ASN A 167 8.16 19.69 1.01
N VAL A 168 7.04 19.10 0.58
CA VAL A 168 6.36 18.04 1.33
C VAL A 168 6.08 16.86 0.42
N LEU A 169 6.59 15.69 0.78
CA LEU A 169 6.13 14.41 0.26
C LEU A 169 5.12 13.81 1.26
N ALA A 170 3.82 14.02 1.00
CA ALA A 170 2.73 13.49 1.82
C ALA A 170 2.26 12.14 1.28
N VAL A 171 2.44 11.07 2.07
CA VAL A 171 2.23 9.69 1.63
C VAL A 171 1.50 8.86 2.67
N ASP A 172 0.74 7.87 2.23
CA ASP A 172 0.24 6.81 3.11
C ASP A 172 1.37 5.85 3.52
N SER A 173 1.16 5.13 4.63
CA SER A 173 2.16 4.20 5.18
C SER A 173 2.45 2.98 4.31
N ASP A 174 1.72 2.80 3.21
CA ASP A 174 1.78 1.71 2.25
C ASP A 174 2.41 2.14 0.91
N THR A 175 3.25 3.17 0.95
CA THR A 175 4.17 3.50 -0.13
C THR A 175 5.53 2.81 0.03
N VAL A 176 6.22 2.68 -1.09
CA VAL A 176 7.54 2.05 -1.22
C VAL A 176 8.47 2.94 -2.03
N VAL A 177 9.74 3.00 -1.65
CA VAL A 177 10.77 3.72 -2.41
C VAL A 177 11.54 2.70 -3.24
N LEU A 178 11.55 2.89 -4.55
CA LEU A 178 12.05 1.92 -5.53
C LEU A 178 13.24 2.46 -6.32
N ASP A 179 13.32 3.79 -6.47
CA ASP A 179 14.47 4.54 -7.00
C ASP A 179 14.47 5.99 -6.45
N ASP A 180 15.46 6.81 -6.81
CA ASP A 180 15.60 8.18 -6.33
C ASP A 180 14.52 9.11 -6.95
N TRP A 181 13.47 9.36 -6.17
CA TRP A 181 12.40 10.32 -6.50
C TRP A 181 12.93 11.73 -6.75
N TYR A 182 13.77 12.23 -5.84
CA TYR A 182 14.24 13.60 -5.87
C TYR A 182 15.09 13.87 -7.11
N ARG A 183 15.94 12.92 -7.50
CA ARG A 183 16.71 13.00 -8.75
C ARG A 183 15.80 13.28 -9.97
N ARG A 184 14.64 12.62 -10.03
CA ARG A 184 13.68 12.76 -11.13
C ARG A 184 12.97 14.11 -11.08
N VAL A 185 12.35 14.47 -9.95
CA VAL A 185 11.49 15.67 -9.87
C VAL A 185 12.22 16.99 -9.60
N LYS A 186 13.48 16.96 -9.15
CA LYS A 186 14.34 18.14 -9.00
C LYS A 186 15.13 18.45 -10.27
N THR A 187 14.91 17.71 -11.34
CA THR A 187 15.56 17.95 -12.63
C THR A 187 14.58 18.59 -13.60
N PRO A 188 14.98 19.65 -14.33
CA PRO A 188 14.15 20.20 -15.39
C PRO A 188 13.76 19.13 -16.41
N PRO A 189 12.55 19.21 -16.97
CA PRO A 189 11.54 20.25 -16.75
C PRO A 189 10.70 20.04 -15.48
N LEU A 190 10.77 18.88 -14.81
CA LEU A 190 9.88 18.53 -13.70
C LEU A 190 10.04 19.41 -12.45
N SER A 191 11.20 20.06 -12.29
CA SER A 191 11.44 20.99 -11.19
C SER A 191 10.55 22.24 -11.20
N SER A 192 9.89 22.55 -12.33
CA SER A 192 8.94 23.66 -12.43
C SER A 192 7.52 23.31 -11.96
N ILE A 193 7.20 22.02 -11.82
CA ILE A 193 5.88 21.58 -11.37
C ILE A 193 5.83 21.68 -9.84
N ASN A 194 4.81 22.37 -9.32
CA ASN A 194 4.69 22.66 -7.91
C ASN A 194 3.98 21.57 -7.10
N MET A 195 3.10 20.80 -7.72
CA MET A 195 2.41 19.69 -7.06
C MET A 195 2.19 18.52 -8.00
N PHE A 196 2.61 17.34 -7.55
CA PHE A 196 2.34 16.06 -8.19
C PHE A 196 1.42 15.25 -7.30
N SER A 197 0.43 14.59 -7.88
CA SER A 197 -0.42 13.68 -7.13
C SER A 197 -0.75 12.44 -7.94
N GLN A 198 -0.84 11.30 -7.28
CA GLN A 198 -1.34 10.09 -7.92
C GLN A 198 -2.80 10.31 -8.37
N SER A 199 -3.14 9.77 -9.54
CA SER A 199 -4.50 9.68 -10.07
C SER A 199 -5.28 8.52 -9.45
N GLU A 200 -6.54 8.77 -9.12
CA GLU A 200 -7.56 7.72 -8.93
C GLU A 200 -8.39 7.52 -10.21
N SER A 201 -8.58 8.61 -10.95
CA SER A 201 -9.19 8.63 -12.26
C SER A 201 -8.59 9.76 -13.10
N VAL A 202 -9.17 10.00 -14.27
CA VAL A 202 -8.80 11.04 -15.22
C VAL A 202 -8.72 12.47 -14.65
N MET A 203 -9.41 12.77 -13.55
CA MET A 203 -9.42 14.09 -12.91
C MET A 203 -9.46 14.05 -11.38
N THR A 204 -9.36 12.87 -10.77
CA THR A 204 -9.43 12.74 -9.30
C THR A 204 -8.08 12.37 -8.73
N ILE A 205 -7.75 13.00 -7.61
CA ILE A 205 -6.54 12.73 -6.84
C ILE A 205 -6.73 11.42 -6.08
N ASN A 206 -5.66 10.66 -5.87
CA ASN A 206 -5.53 9.68 -4.79
C ASN A 206 -4.72 10.29 -3.64
N GLY A 207 -5.27 10.26 -2.41
CA GLY A 207 -4.64 10.88 -1.23
C GLY A 207 -3.45 10.09 -0.65
N GLY A 208 -3.11 8.93 -1.20
CA GLY A 208 -2.01 8.09 -0.75
C GLY A 208 -0.63 8.54 -1.22
N PHE A 209 -0.57 9.38 -2.26
CA PHE A 209 0.68 9.99 -2.73
C PHE A 209 0.46 11.40 -3.28
N THR A 210 1.13 12.37 -2.67
CA THR A 210 1.27 13.74 -3.18
C THR A 210 2.63 14.31 -2.83
N TYR A 211 3.29 14.93 -3.79
CA TYR A 211 4.52 15.67 -3.59
C TYR A 211 4.32 17.14 -3.96
N ILE A 212 4.65 18.03 -3.03
CA ILE A 212 4.55 19.48 -3.18
C ILE A 212 5.95 20.08 -3.10
N GLN A 213 6.31 20.91 -4.08
CA GLN A 213 7.58 21.62 -4.09
C GLN A 213 7.43 23.06 -4.58
N ASN A 214 8.23 23.96 -4.02
CA ASN A 214 8.31 25.36 -4.44
C ASN A 214 6.93 26.06 -4.48
N ALA A 215 5.96 25.57 -3.71
CA ALA A 215 4.64 26.17 -3.61
C ALA A 215 4.70 27.42 -2.73
N LYS A 216 3.93 28.44 -3.08
CA LYS A 216 3.86 29.70 -2.36
C LYS A 216 3.03 29.53 -1.10
N SER A 217 3.47 30.16 -0.02
CA SER A 217 2.79 30.13 1.29
C SER A 217 1.32 30.58 1.25
N ASN A 218 0.95 31.42 0.28
CA ASN A 218 -0.40 31.90 0.04
C ASN A 218 -0.89 31.59 -1.39
N GLY A 219 -0.27 30.63 -2.08
CA GLY A 219 -0.62 30.20 -3.42
C GLY A 219 -1.81 29.22 -3.46
N PRO A 220 -2.33 28.92 -4.66
CA PRO A 220 -3.45 27.99 -4.83
C PRO A 220 -3.19 26.59 -4.26
N ILE A 221 -1.97 26.06 -4.28
CA ILE A 221 -1.67 24.75 -3.68
C ILE A 221 -1.79 24.78 -2.16
N THR A 222 -1.26 25.82 -1.50
CA THR A 222 -1.44 25.97 -0.05
C THR A 222 -2.92 26.13 0.31
N TRP A 223 -3.69 26.86 -0.51
CA TRP A 223 -5.14 26.94 -0.38
C TRP A 223 -5.83 25.58 -0.54
N ILE A 224 -5.43 24.74 -1.50
CA ILE A 224 -6.00 23.38 -1.68
C ILE A 224 -5.84 22.56 -0.40
N LEU A 225 -4.64 22.56 0.19
CA LEU A 225 -4.34 21.80 1.41
C LEU A 225 -5.11 22.34 2.63
N TYR A 226 -5.22 23.66 2.75
CA TYR A 226 -6.03 24.32 3.78
C TYR A 226 -7.51 23.97 3.62
N GLU A 227 -8.06 24.15 2.42
CA GLU A 227 -9.49 24.07 2.16
C GLU A 227 -10.00 22.64 2.24
N ALA A 228 -9.24 21.65 1.77
CA ALA A 228 -9.62 20.24 1.86
C ALA A 228 -9.93 19.81 3.30
N VAL A 229 -9.12 20.24 4.27
CA VAL A 229 -9.36 19.94 5.70
C VAL A 229 -10.43 20.87 6.28
N HIS A 230 -10.44 22.15 5.89
CA HIS A 230 -11.43 23.15 6.35
C HIS A 230 -12.87 22.71 6.06
N ARG A 231 -13.15 22.18 4.86
CA ARG A 231 -14.48 21.65 4.51
C ARG A 231 -14.90 20.51 5.41
N ALA A 232 -13.98 19.56 5.66
CA ALA A 232 -14.24 18.43 6.54
C ALA A 232 -14.49 18.88 7.99
N VAL A 233 -13.76 19.88 8.48
CA VAL A 233 -13.96 20.50 9.80
C VAL A 233 -15.35 21.13 9.90
N ARG A 234 -15.71 22.01 8.96
CA ARG A 234 -17.01 22.71 8.96
C ARG A 234 -18.17 21.75 8.98
N TRP A 235 -18.14 20.71 8.15
CA TRP A 235 -19.23 19.75 8.12
C TRP A 235 -19.19 18.74 9.28
N SER A 236 -18.05 18.52 9.93
CA SER A 236 -18.03 17.79 11.20
C SER A 236 -18.74 18.57 12.31
N GLU A 237 -18.70 19.90 12.24
CA GLU A 237 -19.30 20.81 13.23
C GLU A 237 -20.80 21.03 12.99
N ASP A 238 -21.15 21.32 11.73
CA ASP A 238 -22.52 21.51 11.26
C ASP A 238 -22.68 20.98 9.82
N CYS A 239 -23.37 19.84 9.70
CA CYS A 239 -23.76 19.24 8.42
C CYS A 239 -25.24 19.48 8.05
N SER A 240 -25.94 20.36 8.76
CA SER A 240 -27.39 20.59 8.58
C SER A 240 -27.76 20.93 7.13
N ARG A 241 -26.99 21.80 6.47
CA ARG A 241 -27.21 22.16 5.06
C ARG A 241 -27.03 20.98 4.11
N LEU A 242 -26.07 20.09 4.36
CA LEU A 242 -25.91 18.87 3.56
C LEU A 242 -27.08 17.90 3.78
N ARG A 243 -27.55 17.75 5.02
CA ARG A 243 -28.71 16.90 5.36
C ARG A 243 -30.01 17.40 4.73
N GLN A 244 -30.16 18.71 4.50
CA GLN A 244 -31.31 19.26 3.77
C GLN A 244 -31.33 18.87 2.28
N LEU A 245 -30.17 18.51 1.71
CA LEU A 245 -30.06 18.18 0.29
C LEU A 245 -30.31 16.71 -0.03
N SER A 246 -30.18 15.81 0.95
CA SER A 246 -30.35 14.37 0.75
C SER A 246 -31.19 13.74 1.85
N THR A 247 -32.29 13.11 1.49
CA THR A 247 -33.14 12.37 2.42
C THR A 247 -32.40 11.17 3.01
N ALA A 248 -31.51 10.53 2.24
CA ALA A 248 -30.63 9.46 2.70
C ALA A 248 -29.62 9.91 3.77
N LEU A 249 -29.21 11.18 3.77
CA LEU A 249 -28.41 11.78 4.86
C LEU A 249 -29.25 12.30 6.01
N ALA A 250 -30.50 12.71 5.76
CA ALA A 250 -31.41 13.19 6.80
C ALA A 250 -31.77 12.08 7.79
N ASP A 251 -31.86 10.82 7.33
CA ASP A 251 -32.34 9.67 8.10
C ASP A 251 -31.24 8.91 8.89
N LYS A 252 -29.98 9.36 8.93
CA LYS A 252 -28.88 8.56 9.50
C LYS A 252 -28.00 9.27 10.53
N ASP A 253 -27.71 8.53 11.61
CA ASP A 253 -26.54 8.66 12.50
C ASP A 253 -25.20 8.36 11.80
N THR A 254 -25.18 8.16 10.47
CA THR A 254 -23.96 7.90 9.71
C THR A 254 -23.30 9.21 9.32
N GLY A 255 -22.05 9.39 9.72
CA GLY A 255 -21.22 10.54 9.30
C GLY A 255 -21.14 10.71 7.79
N LEU A 256 -20.60 11.85 7.35
CA LEU A 256 -20.55 12.22 5.94
C LEU A 256 -19.74 11.21 5.11
N PRO A 257 -20.16 10.88 3.88
CA PRO A 257 -19.47 9.95 3.00
C PRO A 257 -18.25 10.61 2.32
N THR A 258 -17.47 11.41 3.05
CA THR A 258 -16.31 12.12 2.52
C THR A 258 -15.03 11.65 3.20
N ASP A 259 -13.97 11.59 2.40
CA ASP A 259 -12.62 11.32 2.86
C ASP A 259 -11.66 12.38 2.31
N ASP A 260 -10.40 12.27 2.73
CA ASP A 260 -9.35 13.20 2.36
C ASP A 260 -9.16 13.30 0.84
N GLN A 261 -9.22 12.16 0.16
CA GLN A 261 -9.12 12.08 -1.29
C GLN A 261 -10.26 12.84 -2.01
N THR A 262 -11.49 12.65 -1.53
CA THR A 262 -12.66 13.38 -2.02
C THR A 262 -12.46 14.89 -1.87
N MET A 263 -11.98 15.33 -0.69
CA MET A 263 -11.80 16.76 -0.39
C MET A 263 -10.64 17.41 -1.13
N LEU A 264 -9.52 16.70 -1.30
CA LEU A 264 -8.39 17.17 -2.12
C LEU A 264 -8.79 17.33 -3.57
N THR A 265 -9.54 16.36 -4.11
CA THR A 265 -10.07 16.44 -5.48
C THR A 265 -10.96 17.66 -5.62
N GLU A 266 -11.87 17.89 -4.68
CA GLU A 266 -12.82 19.00 -4.75
C GLU A 266 -12.14 20.38 -4.66
N ALA A 267 -11.16 20.50 -3.77
CA ALA A 267 -10.33 21.69 -3.67
C ALA A 267 -9.47 21.90 -4.94
N MET A 268 -8.87 20.84 -5.48
CA MET A 268 -8.13 20.91 -6.75
C MET A 268 -9.04 21.37 -7.91
N LEU A 269 -10.23 20.80 -8.06
CA LEU A 269 -11.19 21.20 -9.10
C LEU A 269 -11.64 22.66 -8.92
N SER A 270 -11.76 23.13 -7.68
CA SER A 270 -12.02 24.55 -7.37
C SER A 270 -10.88 25.45 -7.86
N ALA A 271 -9.62 25.06 -7.61
CA ALA A 271 -8.42 25.77 -8.08
C ALA A 271 -8.27 25.77 -9.60
N LEU A 272 -8.67 24.68 -10.26
CA LEU A 272 -8.75 24.61 -11.72
C LEU A 272 -9.84 25.55 -12.25
N ALA A 273 -11.01 25.58 -11.62
CA ALA A 273 -12.11 26.45 -12.02
C ALA A 273 -11.82 27.95 -11.76
N GLY A 274 -10.93 28.27 -10.82
CA GLY A 274 -10.70 29.63 -10.32
C GLY A 274 -11.83 30.13 -9.43
N ARG A 275 -12.70 29.23 -8.98
CA ARG A 275 -13.83 29.50 -8.12
C ARG A 275 -14.18 28.25 -7.31
N PRO A 276 -14.59 28.36 -6.04
CA PRO A 276 -14.90 27.17 -5.29
C PRO A 276 -16.17 26.49 -5.80
N LEU A 277 -16.15 25.15 -5.79
CA LEU A 277 -17.25 24.28 -6.22
C LEU A 277 -17.31 23.03 -5.34
N PHE A 278 -18.43 22.32 -5.36
CA PHE A 278 -18.70 21.15 -4.51
C PHE A 278 -19.02 19.87 -5.32
N TYR A 279 -18.24 19.61 -6.36
CA TYR A 279 -18.51 18.51 -7.30
C TYR A 279 -18.63 17.14 -6.62
N ALA A 280 -17.61 16.75 -5.85
CA ALA A 280 -17.48 15.38 -5.38
C ALA A 280 -18.47 15.06 -4.26
N VAL A 281 -18.76 16.03 -3.38
CA VAL A 281 -19.81 15.89 -2.38
C VAL A 281 -21.18 15.84 -3.04
N MET A 282 -21.49 16.80 -3.92
CA MET A 282 -22.80 16.82 -4.57
C MET A 282 -23.04 15.57 -5.43
N HIS A 283 -22.04 15.05 -6.13
CA HIS A 283 -22.14 13.79 -6.86
C HIS A 283 -22.57 12.60 -5.96
N LYS A 284 -22.15 12.57 -4.69
CA LYS A 284 -22.57 11.53 -3.73
C LYS A 284 -23.97 11.78 -3.16
N LEU A 285 -24.37 13.04 -3.04
CA LEU A 285 -25.60 13.45 -2.35
C LEU A 285 -26.79 13.72 -3.29
N ALA A 286 -26.54 13.89 -4.58
CA ALA A 286 -27.53 14.37 -5.55
C ALA A 286 -28.61 13.34 -5.94
N TRP A 287 -28.45 12.07 -5.59
CA TRP A 287 -29.29 10.97 -6.13
C TRP A 287 -30.77 11.07 -5.73
N ASP A 288 -31.10 11.72 -4.60
CA ASP A 288 -32.44 11.83 -4.04
C ASP A 288 -33.00 13.27 -3.99
N SER A 289 -32.22 14.29 -4.36
CA SER A 289 -32.64 15.70 -4.33
C SER A 289 -33.57 16.09 -5.50
N PRO A 290 -34.84 16.50 -5.25
CA PRO A 290 -35.74 16.94 -6.32
C PRO A 290 -35.29 18.22 -7.04
N ASP A 291 -34.64 19.14 -6.32
CA ASP A 291 -34.17 20.40 -6.90
C ASP A 291 -32.93 20.21 -7.76
N TRP A 292 -32.04 19.28 -7.37
CA TRP A 292 -30.92 18.89 -8.23
C TRP A 292 -31.41 18.27 -9.55
N LYS A 293 -32.44 17.40 -9.49
CA LYS A 293 -33.04 16.79 -10.70
C LYS A 293 -33.65 17.83 -11.66
N LYS A 294 -34.12 18.97 -11.14
CA LYS A 294 -34.57 20.10 -11.98
C LYS A 294 -33.41 20.87 -12.60
N MET A 295 -32.30 21.04 -11.88
CA MET A 295 -31.12 21.74 -12.38
C MET A 295 -30.36 20.95 -13.44
N PHE A 296 -30.35 19.62 -13.32
CA PHE A 296 -29.69 18.70 -14.27
C PHE A 296 -30.70 17.63 -14.73
N PRO A 297 -31.64 17.98 -15.64
CA PRO A 297 -32.67 17.05 -16.11
C PRO A 297 -32.11 15.84 -16.86
N GLY A 298 -30.91 15.96 -17.45
CA GLY A 298 -30.13 14.86 -18.03
C GLY A 298 -29.42 13.97 -17.00
N GLY A 299 -29.64 14.22 -15.70
CA GLY A 299 -29.11 13.43 -14.60
C GLY A 299 -27.60 13.58 -14.42
N ILE A 300 -26.97 12.53 -13.89
CA ILE A 300 -25.56 12.57 -13.43
C ILE A 300 -24.58 12.86 -14.57
N GLN A 301 -24.90 12.43 -15.79
CA GLN A 301 -24.02 12.65 -16.93
C GLN A 301 -23.99 14.11 -17.38
N GLU A 302 -25.11 14.82 -17.31
CA GLU A 302 -25.15 16.28 -17.56
C GLU A 302 -24.34 17.03 -16.50
N TYR A 303 -24.47 16.62 -15.23
CA TYR A 303 -23.70 17.17 -14.11
C TYR A 303 -22.20 16.94 -14.26
N ASP A 304 -21.80 15.72 -14.59
CA ASP A 304 -20.41 15.35 -14.85
C ASP A 304 -19.83 16.17 -16.01
N ASN A 305 -20.58 16.29 -17.12
CA ASN A 305 -20.14 17.09 -18.26
C ASN A 305 -19.99 18.57 -17.91
N TYR A 306 -20.92 19.13 -17.13
CA TYR A 306 -20.86 20.52 -16.69
C TYR A 306 -19.59 20.80 -15.87
N HIS A 307 -19.31 19.95 -14.87
CA HIS A 307 -18.12 20.11 -14.04
C HIS A 307 -16.82 19.74 -14.77
N PHE A 308 -16.85 18.74 -15.65
CA PHE A 308 -15.74 18.41 -16.54
C PHE A 308 -15.35 19.64 -17.37
N ASN A 309 -16.29 20.25 -18.08
CA ASN A 309 -16.01 21.39 -18.95
C ASN A 309 -15.45 22.60 -18.19
N MET A 310 -15.88 22.81 -16.93
CA MET A 310 -15.40 23.93 -16.11
C MET A 310 -14.00 23.70 -15.51
N SER A 311 -13.68 22.47 -15.14
CA SER A 311 -12.51 22.14 -14.32
C SER A 311 -11.69 20.98 -14.90
N GLY A 312 -12.28 19.80 -15.03
CA GLY A 312 -11.61 18.59 -15.54
C GLY A 312 -10.95 18.76 -16.91
N ALA A 313 -11.59 19.48 -17.84
CA ALA A 313 -11.08 19.75 -19.19
C ALA A 313 -9.79 20.60 -19.20
N LYS A 314 -9.48 21.30 -18.10
CA LYS A 314 -8.23 22.07 -17.96
C LYS A 314 -7.03 21.17 -17.66
N LEU A 315 -7.26 19.94 -17.17
CA LEU A 315 -6.22 18.92 -17.02
C LEU A 315 -5.93 18.31 -18.39
N ILE A 316 -5.03 18.96 -19.12
CA ILE A 316 -4.64 18.55 -20.47
C ILE A 316 -3.37 17.70 -20.44
N GLU A 317 -3.18 16.89 -21.48
CA GLU A 317 -1.91 16.20 -21.68
C GLU A 317 -0.86 17.19 -22.14
N GLN A 318 0.15 17.39 -21.30
CA GLN A 318 1.33 18.17 -21.64
C GLN A 318 2.49 17.22 -21.89
N GLU A 319 3.23 17.48 -22.96
CA GLU A 319 4.43 16.75 -23.31
C GLU A 319 5.65 17.41 -22.68
N TYR A 320 6.51 16.58 -22.11
CA TYR A 320 7.74 16.97 -21.46
C TYR A 320 8.90 16.19 -22.09
N THR A 321 10.07 16.80 -22.14
CA THR A 321 11.29 16.18 -22.65
C THR A 321 12.31 16.06 -21.54
N GLN A 322 12.78 14.85 -21.28
CA GLN A 322 13.84 14.55 -20.33
C GLN A 322 15.12 14.22 -21.06
N GLU A 323 16.25 14.74 -20.59
CA GLU A 323 17.57 14.41 -21.13
C GLU A 323 18.27 13.29 -20.34
N LEU A 324 19.34 12.74 -20.91
CA LEU A 324 20.25 11.83 -20.21
C LEU A 324 20.77 12.44 -18.91
N PRO A 325 20.98 11.62 -17.86
CA PRO A 325 20.79 10.16 -17.83
C PRO A 325 19.34 9.73 -17.59
N LEU A 326 18.44 10.64 -17.19
CA LEU A 326 17.07 10.29 -16.79
C LEU A 326 16.20 9.79 -17.95
N SER A 327 16.50 10.18 -19.19
CA SER A 327 15.79 9.71 -20.38
C SER A 327 15.76 8.19 -20.53
N GLU A 328 16.73 7.46 -19.95
CA GLU A 328 16.77 5.99 -19.97
C GLU A 328 15.74 5.35 -19.03
N LEU A 329 15.26 6.10 -18.04
CA LEU A 329 14.28 5.63 -17.05
C LEU A 329 12.84 5.90 -17.47
N VAL A 330 12.64 6.74 -18.48
CA VAL A 330 11.31 7.15 -18.95
C VAL A 330 10.61 5.98 -19.64
N CYS A 331 9.44 5.60 -19.12
CA CYS A 331 8.52 4.69 -19.80
C CYS A 331 7.08 5.00 -19.42
N ASP A 332 6.31 5.49 -20.38
CA ASP A 332 4.85 5.70 -20.25
C ASP A 332 4.05 4.61 -20.98
N ALA A 333 4.67 3.78 -21.81
CA ALA A 333 4.02 2.70 -22.56
C ALA A 333 4.19 1.36 -21.82
N TRP A 334 3.16 0.97 -21.07
CA TRP A 334 3.06 -0.35 -20.45
C TRP A 334 2.98 -1.45 -21.52
N PRO A 335 3.56 -2.66 -21.35
CA PRO A 335 4.29 -3.16 -20.19
C PRO A 335 5.77 -2.74 -20.08
N CYS A 336 6.23 -1.68 -20.75
CA CYS A 336 7.65 -1.30 -20.78
C CYS A 336 8.54 -2.44 -21.29
N VAL A 337 8.07 -3.18 -22.30
CA VAL A 337 8.69 -4.44 -22.78
C VAL A 337 9.94 -4.19 -23.64
N ASN A 338 10.11 -3.00 -24.24
CA ASN A 338 11.20 -2.71 -25.19
C ASN A 338 11.49 -1.19 -25.24
N PRO A 339 12.70 -0.75 -25.68
CA PRO A 339 13.31 -1.15 -26.94
C PRO A 339 14.27 -2.34 -26.77
N PRO A 340 14.48 -3.19 -27.79
CA PRO A 340 15.20 -4.47 -27.69
C PRO A 340 16.61 -4.40 -27.08
N PRO A 341 17.20 -5.53 -26.62
CA PRO A 341 18.58 -5.58 -26.17
C PRO A 341 19.51 -5.16 -27.32
N GLY A 342 20.31 -4.11 -27.10
CA GLY A 342 21.18 -3.51 -28.13
C GLY A 342 20.75 -2.13 -28.61
N THR A 343 19.59 -1.64 -28.19
CA THR A 343 19.17 -0.25 -28.40
C THR A 343 19.26 0.55 -27.09
N LEU A 344 20.31 1.39 -26.98
CA LEU A 344 20.13 2.84 -26.73
C LEU A 344 18.84 3.28 -27.44
N SER A 345 18.09 4.31 -27.03
CA SER A 345 16.93 4.77 -27.82
C SER A 345 17.24 4.64 -29.32
N ALA A 346 16.35 4.09 -30.14
CA ALA A 346 16.68 3.73 -31.53
C ALA A 346 17.24 4.91 -32.39
N SER A 347 17.38 6.10 -31.80
CA SER A 347 18.01 7.32 -32.29
C SER A 347 19.41 7.65 -31.71
N GLY A 348 19.94 6.97 -30.69
CA GLY A 348 21.06 7.49 -29.90
C GLY A 348 20.75 8.87 -29.29
N SER A 349 19.45 9.19 -29.13
CA SER A 349 19.02 10.50 -28.66
C SER A 349 19.34 10.65 -27.18
N LYS A 350 19.94 11.79 -26.84
CA LYS A 350 20.15 12.22 -25.45
C LYS A 350 18.86 12.58 -24.72
N GLN A 351 17.68 12.28 -25.30
CA GLN A 351 16.38 12.78 -24.87
C GLN A 351 15.28 11.73 -25.03
N ALA A 352 14.30 11.74 -24.12
CA ALA A 352 13.05 10.97 -24.16
C ALA A 352 11.87 11.90 -23.85
N THR A 353 10.77 11.76 -24.61
CA THR A 353 9.52 12.49 -24.37
C THR A 353 8.53 11.64 -23.57
N PHE A 354 7.75 12.30 -22.72
CA PHE A 354 6.71 11.68 -21.90
C PHE A 354 5.57 12.66 -21.68
N ARG A 355 4.42 12.16 -21.21
CA ARG A 355 3.22 13.00 -21.05
C ARG A 355 2.67 12.91 -19.64
N LEU A 356 2.32 14.06 -19.08
CA LEU A 356 1.58 14.16 -17.82
C LEU A 356 0.29 14.92 -18.05
N ARG A 357 -0.77 14.54 -17.33
CA ARG A 357 -1.96 15.40 -17.25
C ARG A 357 -1.68 16.52 -16.27
N SER A 358 -1.66 17.74 -16.77
CA SER A 358 -1.24 18.90 -15.99
C SER A 358 -2.02 20.15 -16.35
N ALA A 359 -2.02 21.09 -15.41
CA ALA A 359 -2.77 22.33 -15.51
C ALA A 359 -2.12 23.42 -14.65
N GLU A 360 -2.44 24.66 -14.98
CA GLU A 360 -2.22 25.77 -14.06
C GLU A 360 -3.38 25.89 -13.08
N LEU A 361 -3.05 26.04 -11.81
CA LEU A 361 -3.97 26.32 -10.73
C LEU A 361 -4.09 27.82 -10.51
N THR A 362 -5.32 28.27 -10.23
CA THR A 362 -5.65 29.66 -9.92
C THR A 362 -6.25 29.75 -8.52
N MET A 363 -6.01 30.84 -7.80
CA MET A 363 -6.59 31.04 -6.47
C MET A 363 -8.12 31.17 -6.58
N PRO A 364 -8.91 30.27 -5.97
CA PRO A 364 -10.37 30.35 -6.05
C PRO A 364 -10.94 31.52 -5.28
N HIS A 365 -12.02 32.10 -5.79
CA HIS A 365 -12.77 33.13 -5.07
C HIS A 365 -14.28 33.06 -5.41
N PHE A 366 -15.15 33.30 -4.43
CA PHE A 366 -16.61 33.29 -4.64
C PHE A 366 -17.14 34.59 -5.26
N GLY A 367 -16.45 35.70 -5.03
CA GLY A 367 -16.92 37.04 -5.47
C GLY A 367 -18.22 37.46 -4.79
N GLY A 368 -18.55 36.86 -3.65
CA GLY A 368 -19.83 37.05 -2.95
C GLY A 368 -20.99 36.19 -3.49
N GLU A 369 -20.76 35.36 -4.51
CA GLU A 369 -21.80 34.54 -5.14
C GLU A 369 -21.62 33.04 -4.86
N TRP A 370 -22.75 32.36 -4.58
CA TRP A 370 -22.81 30.91 -4.36
C TRP A 370 -23.80 30.26 -5.34
N PRO A 371 -23.44 30.04 -6.62
CA PRO A 371 -24.38 29.48 -7.58
C PRO A 371 -24.79 28.06 -7.21
N GLN A 372 -26.09 27.79 -7.32
CA GLN A 372 -26.67 26.48 -7.01
C GLN A 372 -26.10 25.36 -7.89
N GLN A 373 -25.76 25.66 -9.15
CA GLN A 373 -25.15 24.71 -10.09
C GLN A 373 -23.76 24.23 -9.65
N LEU A 374 -23.09 24.98 -8.77
CA LEU A 374 -21.77 24.63 -8.22
C LEU A 374 -21.85 24.05 -6.81
N GLY A 375 -23.06 23.82 -6.31
CA GLY A 375 -23.36 23.31 -4.97
C GLY A 375 -23.95 24.35 -4.02
N GLY A 376 -23.98 25.64 -4.39
CA GLY A 376 -24.52 26.69 -3.51
C GLY A 376 -23.75 26.84 -2.20
N GLN A 377 -24.33 27.57 -1.23
CA GLN A 377 -23.70 27.80 0.07
C GLN A 377 -23.94 26.59 1.01
N LEU A 378 -23.01 25.64 0.99
CA LEU A 378 -23.10 24.38 1.77
C LEU A 378 -22.62 24.48 3.22
N PHE A 379 -22.30 25.68 3.70
CA PHE A 379 -21.76 25.89 5.04
C PHE A 379 -22.69 26.74 5.89
N GLY A 380 -22.85 26.32 7.16
CA GLY A 380 -23.45 27.15 8.21
C GLY A 380 -22.51 28.24 8.72
N VAL A 381 -22.94 28.90 9.81
CA VAL A 381 -22.09 29.82 10.57
C VAL A 381 -20.94 29.03 11.18
N ALA A 382 -19.72 29.56 11.13
CA ALA A 382 -18.56 28.94 11.74
C ALA A 382 -18.75 28.83 13.26
N GLY A 383 -18.66 27.63 13.81
CA GLY A 383 -18.61 27.41 15.26
C GLY A 383 -17.17 27.32 15.77
N ASP A 384 -17.03 26.91 17.03
CA ASP A 384 -15.77 26.89 17.77
C ASP A 384 -14.67 26.04 17.10
N PHE A 385 -15.02 24.91 16.48
CA PHE A 385 -14.05 24.02 15.81
C PHE A 385 -13.53 24.65 14.52
N THR A 386 -14.42 25.23 13.72
CA THR A 386 -14.05 25.96 12.49
C THR A 386 -13.19 27.18 12.83
N LEU A 387 -13.57 27.94 13.86
CA LEU A 387 -12.80 29.09 14.32
C LEU A 387 -11.42 28.68 14.85
N ALA A 388 -11.33 27.59 15.61
CA ALA A 388 -10.05 27.06 16.09
C ALA A 388 -9.14 26.60 14.93
N TYR A 389 -9.70 26.00 13.88
CA TYR A 389 -8.95 25.60 12.69
C TYR A 389 -8.39 26.82 11.95
N ARG A 390 -9.22 27.83 11.70
CA ARG A 390 -8.81 29.12 11.10
C ARG A 390 -7.73 29.80 11.94
N ALA A 391 -7.90 29.84 13.26
CA ALA A 391 -6.94 30.40 14.19
C ALA A 391 -5.57 29.71 14.11
N ALA A 392 -5.51 28.40 13.90
CA ALA A 392 -4.23 27.68 13.78
C ALA A 392 -3.40 28.08 12.54
N TYR A 393 -4.06 28.55 11.47
CA TYR A 393 -3.40 29.17 10.31
C TYR A 393 -3.09 30.65 10.56
N GLN A 394 -4.00 31.39 11.19
CA GLN A 394 -3.74 32.77 11.63
C GLN A 394 -2.49 32.83 12.54
N ASP A 395 -2.28 31.84 13.39
CA ASP A 395 -1.12 31.73 14.27
C ASP A 395 0.20 31.57 13.49
N LEU A 396 0.17 31.03 12.26
CA LEU A 396 1.36 31.02 11.39
C LEU A 396 1.74 32.45 11.00
N HIS A 397 0.74 33.28 10.70
CA HIS A 397 0.95 34.67 10.37
C HIS A 397 1.45 35.47 11.57
N THR A 398 0.75 35.38 12.70
CA THR A 398 1.08 36.18 13.89
C THR A 398 2.41 35.77 14.52
N ALA A 399 2.73 34.46 14.56
CA ALA A 399 3.94 33.98 15.20
C ALA A 399 5.18 33.95 14.28
N LEU A 400 5.00 33.73 12.97
CA LEU A 400 6.11 33.47 12.03
C LEU A 400 6.10 34.38 10.80
N GLY A 401 5.13 35.28 10.66
CA GLY A 401 5.02 36.17 9.50
C GLY A 401 4.61 35.45 8.20
N VAL A 402 4.08 34.23 8.29
CA VAL A 402 3.62 33.48 7.11
C VAL A 402 2.42 34.22 6.47
N PRO A 403 2.44 34.52 5.17
CA PRO A 403 1.30 35.12 4.48
C PRO A 403 0.10 34.17 4.46
N LEU A 404 -1.10 34.70 4.68
CA LEU A 404 -2.34 33.94 4.54
C LEU A 404 -2.83 33.99 3.08
N PRO A 405 -3.46 32.91 2.58
CA PRO A 405 -4.19 32.99 1.32
C PRO A 405 -5.34 34.00 1.44
N PRO A 406 -5.71 34.69 0.36
CA PRO A 406 -6.94 35.48 0.30
C PRO A 406 -8.16 34.64 0.73
N ASP A 407 -9.05 35.19 1.57
CA ASP A 407 -10.25 34.48 2.00
C ASP A 407 -11.24 34.40 0.83
N PRO A 408 -11.51 33.20 0.26
CA PRO A 408 -12.38 33.09 -0.90
C PRO A 408 -13.81 33.58 -0.65
N GLU A 409 -14.26 33.63 0.61
CA GLU A 409 -15.62 34.02 1.02
C GLU A 409 -15.76 35.53 1.27
N ASP A 410 -14.66 36.28 1.43
CA ASP A 410 -14.68 37.71 1.65
C ASP A 410 -14.55 38.47 0.32
N PRO A 411 -15.62 39.16 -0.15
CA PRO A 411 -15.59 39.93 -1.38
C PRO A 411 -14.43 40.94 -1.47
N ALA A 412 -13.95 41.46 -0.33
CA ALA A 412 -12.85 42.42 -0.29
C ALA A 412 -11.51 41.82 -0.76
N THR A 413 -11.37 40.49 -0.75
CA THR A 413 -10.11 39.83 -1.14
C THR A 413 -10.08 39.37 -2.60
N GLN A 414 -11.13 39.62 -3.38
CA GLN A 414 -11.25 39.17 -4.78
C GLN A 414 -10.09 39.64 -5.65
N GLN A 415 -9.66 40.89 -5.51
CA GLN A 415 -8.55 41.44 -6.27
C GLN A 415 -7.22 40.78 -5.87
N ALA A 416 -7.03 40.48 -4.59
CA ALA A 416 -5.84 39.78 -4.09
C ALA A 416 -5.80 38.33 -4.59
N ALA A 417 -6.95 37.64 -4.63
CA ALA A 417 -7.07 36.31 -5.23
C ALA A 417 -6.70 36.34 -6.71
N ALA A 418 -7.25 37.28 -7.49
CA ALA A 418 -6.94 37.43 -8.92
C ALA A 418 -5.46 37.77 -9.19
N ALA A 419 -4.81 38.50 -8.28
CA ALA A 419 -3.39 38.84 -8.38
C ALA A 419 -2.45 37.71 -7.90
N THR A 420 -2.96 36.66 -7.29
CA THR A 420 -2.15 35.54 -6.79
C THR A 420 -1.56 34.78 -7.99
N PRO A 421 -0.23 34.61 -8.06
CA PRO A 421 0.39 33.91 -9.18
C PRO A 421 -0.05 32.45 -9.25
N LYS A 422 -0.19 31.96 -10.48
CA LYS A 422 -0.54 30.57 -10.77
C LYS A 422 0.57 29.61 -10.36
N GLU A 423 0.19 28.36 -10.13
CA GLU A 423 1.11 27.25 -9.82
C GLU A 423 0.78 26.04 -10.69
N THR A 424 1.77 25.22 -11.02
CA THR A 424 1.59 24.08 -11.92
C THR A 424 1.33 22.80 -11.14
N PHE A 425 0.30 22.06 -11.56
CA PHE A 425 -0.09 20.77 -11.00
C PHE A 425 -0.02 19.67 -12.05
N ALA A 426 0.35 18.45 -11.65
CA ALA A 426 0.35 17.26 -12.50
C ALA A 426 -0.21 16.02 -11.80
N LEU A 427 -1.00 15.23 -12.54
CA LEU A 427 -1.42 13.89 -12.16
C LEU A 427 -0.43 12.84 -12.67
N LEU A 428 -0.11 11.88 -11.79
CA LEU A 428 0.73 10.72 -12.05
C LEU A 428 -0.12 9.45 -12.10
N SER A 429 0.43 8.36 -12.64
CA SER A 429 -0.27 7.06 -12.76
C SER A 429 -1.59 7.12 -13.53
N THR A 430 -1.74 8.07 -14.46
CA THR A 430 -3.03 8.29 -15.13
C THR A 430 -3.23 7.28 -16.24
N MET A 431 -4.29 6.47 -16.14
CA MET A 431 -4.68 5.47 -17.15
C MET A 431 -5.91 5.95 -17.93
N ASP A 432 -5.92 5.73 -19.24
CA ASP A 432 -7.14 5.90 -20.05
C ASP A 432 -8.01 4.65 -19.85
N THR A 433 -8.90 4.67 -18.85
CA THR A 433 -9.76 3.52 -18.53
C THR A 433 -10.96 3.35 -19.47
N GLY A 434 -10.96 4.00 -20.65
CA GLY A 434 -12.16 4.10 -21.48
C GLY A 434 -11.98 4.11 -23.00
N MET A 435 -10.76 4.08 -23.54
CA MET A 435 -10.58 3.92 -24.99
C MET A 435 -10.13 2.49 -25.29
N PRO A 436 -10.93 1.67 -25.99
CA PRO A 436 -10.38 0.52 -26.68
C PRO A 436 -9.30 1.07 -27.61
N CYS A 437 -8.07 0.64 -27.40
CA CYS A 437 -7.00 0.99 -28.31
C CYS A 437 -7.22 0.13 -29.57
N GLU A 438 -7.86 0.71 -30.58
CA GLU A 438 -8.06 0.02 -31.86
C GLU A 438 -6.69 -0.17 -32.51
N GLY A 439 -6.23 -1.43 -32.60
CA GLY A 439 -5.01 -1.80 -33.31
C GLY A 439 -3.73 -1.86 -32.47
N CYS A 440 -3.74 -1.55 -31.18
CA CYS A 440 -2.64 -1.92 -30.30
C CYS A 440 -2.92 -3.20 -29.52
N ASP A 441 -1.83 -3.84 -29.10
CA ASP A 441 -1.88 -5.02 -28.25
C ASP A 441 -2.75 -4.70 -27.01
N PRO A 442 -3.79 -5.48 -26.67
CA PRO A 442 -4.63 -5.25 -25.49
C PRO A 442 -3.85 -5.18 -24.16
N TRP A 443 -2.60 -5.63 -24.16
CA TRP A 443 -1.66 -5.53 -23.04
C TRP A 443 -0.86 -4.23 -23.01
N VAL A 444 -0.82 -3.46 -24.10
CA VAL A 444 -0.11 -2.19 -24.18
C VAL A 444 -1.03 -1.03 -23.81
N ARG A 445 -0.68 -0.32 -22.74
CA ARG A 445 -1.47 0.82 -22.24
C ARG A 445 -0.56 1.98 -21.88
N THR A 446 -0.98 3.20 -22.17
CA THR A 446 -0.26 4.37 -21.69
C THR A 446 -0.63 4.62 -20.23
N ILE A 447 0.37 4.59 -19.35
CA ILE A 447 0.23 4.93 -17.94
C ILE A 447 1.12 6.15 -17.70
N ARG A 448 0.51 7.33 -17.78
CA ARG A 448 1.22 8.62 -17.78
C ARG A 448 1.91 8.86 -16.45
N GLY A 449 3.23 9.09 -16.49
CA GLY A 449 4.02 9.36 -15.30
C GLY A 449 4.27 8.13 -14.42
N ALA A 450 3.98 6.91 -14.92
CA ALA A 450 4.21 5.65 -14.19
C ALA A 450 5.67 5.44 -13.80
N TRP A 451 6.60 6.02 -14.56
CA TRP A 451 8.01 6.00 -14.21
C TRP A 451 8.31 6.89 -13.01
N LEU A 452 7.58 7.98 -12.76
CA LEU A 452 7.80 8.78 -11.55
C LEU A 452 7.20 8.07 -10.33
N GLU A 453 5.91 7.81 -10.37
CA GLU A 453 5.14 7.14 -9.33
C GLU A 453 4.21 6.11 -9.99
N SER A 454 4.00 4.96 -9.36
CA SER A 454 3.06 3.96 -9.87
C SER A 454 2.27 3.25 -8.78
N ALA A 455 1.03 2.86 -9.11
CA ALA A 455 0.23 1.96 -8.29
C ALA A 455 0.63 0.48 -8.45
N TRP A 456 0.44 -0.34 -7.41
CA TRP A 456 0.63 -1.80 -7.48
C TRP A 456 -0.21 -2.42 -8.59
N TRP A 457 -1.49 -2.04 -8.67
CA TRP A 457 -2.43 -2.56 -9.67
C TRP A 457 -1.96 -2.32 -11.11
N SER A 458 -1.24 -1.23 -11.34
CA SER A 458 -0.77 -0.81 -12.66
C SER A 458 0.55 -1.46 -13.02
N VAL A 459 1.58 -1.27 -12.19
CA VAL A 459 2.98 -1.61 -12.51
C VAL A 459 3.55 -2.68 -11.59
N GLY A 460 3.25 -2.60 -10.29
CA GLY A 460 3.85 -3.44 -9.26
C GLY A 460 3.57 -4.93 -9.43
N ARG A 461 2.31 -5.29 -9.72
CA ARG A 461 1.86 -6.69 -9.90
C ARG A 461 2.54 -7.43 -11.06
N TYR A 462 3.29 -6.73 -11.90
CA TYR A 462 4.03 -7.30 -13.02
C TYR A 462 5.54 -7.45 -12.76
N GLY A 463 5.99 -7.15 -11.54
CA GLY A 463 7.34 -7.45 -11.06
C GLY A 463 8.28 -6.26 -10.94
N HIS A 464 7.85 -5.08 -11.35
CA HIS A 464 8.71 -3.89 -11.38
C HIS A 464 9.08 -3.34 -10.01
N TRP A 465 8.45 -3.82 -8.94
CA TRP A 465 8.74 -3.42 -7.57
C TRP A 465 9.70 -4.35 -6.85
N HIS A 466 10.03 -5.51 -7.43
CA HIS A 466 10.90 -6.48 -6.78
C HIS A 466 12.33 -5.93 -6.70
N SER A 467 12.82 -5.75 -5.48
CA SER A 467 14.13 -5.17 -5.18
C SER A 467 15.29 -5.99 -5.74
N HIS A 468 15.16 -7.31 -5.73
CA HIS A 468 16.23 -8.27 -6.02
C HIS A 468 16.10 -9.01 -7.35
N LEU A 469 14.96 -8.91 -8.06
CA LEU A 469 14.79 -9.51 -9.39
C LEU A 469 15.28 -8.60 -10.53
N TYR A 470 15.84 -7.45 -10.18
CA TYR A 470 16.45 -6.47 -11.07
C TYR A 470 15.62 -6.13 -12.33
N PRO A 471 14.37 -5.65 -12.16
CA PRO A 471 13.56 -5.23 -13.30
C PRO A 471 14.26 -4.11 -14.06
N ARG A 472 14.17 -4.17 -15.40
CA ARG A 472 14.78 -3.19 -16.32
C ARG A 472 14.20 -1.79 -16.09
N PHE A 473 12.88 -1.72 -15.89
CA PHE A 473 12.16 -0.50 -15.59
C PHE A 473 11.76 -0.49 -14.13
N ARG A 474 11.97 0.64 -13.43
CA ARG A 474 11.49 0.87 -12.08
C ARG A 474 10.88 2.27 -11.94
N PRO A 475 9.66 2.37 -11.37
CA PRO A 475 9.16 3.65 -10.87
C PRO A 475 10.08 4.17 -9.75
N ALA A 476 10.09 5.47 -9.46
CA ALA A 476 10.82 5.97 -8.28
C ALA A 476 10.08 5.65 -6.98
N ILE A 477 8.77 5.86 -6.95
CA ILE A 477 7.92 5.52 -5.79
C ILE A 477 6.78 4.63 -6.24
N GLY A 478 6.41 3.67 -5.40
CA GLY A 478 5.21 2.87 -5.55
C GLY A 478 4.21 3.15 -4.43
N HIS A 479 2.92 3.11 -4.73
CA HIS A 479 1.84 3.12 -3.73
C HIS A 479 0.99 1.85 -3.86
N VAL A 480 0.81 1.10 -2.76
CA VAL A 480 -0.02 -0.12 -2.72
C VAL A 480 -1.51 0.25 -2.81
N HIS A 481 -1.87 0.77 -3.98
CA HIS A 481 -3.23 1.02 -4.42
C HIS A 481 -3.72 -0.20 -5.17
N VAL A 482 -4.68 -0.87 -4.54
CA VAL A 482 -5.32 -2.09 -5.02
C VAL A 482 -6.77 -2.07 -4.59
N ASN A 483 -7.66 -2.60 -5.42
CA ASN A 483 -8.91 -3.13 -4.92
C ASN A 483 -8.53 -4.37 -4.09
N THR A 484 -8.78 -4.32 -2.78
CA THR A 484 -8.37 -5.38 -1.85
C THR A 484 -9.04 -6.69 -2.23
N LEU A 485 -8.23 -7.71 -2.54
CA LEU A 485 -8.65 -9.07 -2.89
C LEU A 485 -9.58 -9.73 -1.83
N ASP A 486 -9.66 -9.16 -0.62
CA ASP A 486 -10.45 -9.65 0.50
C ASP A 486 -11.23 -8.59 1.29
N GLY A 487 -11.17 -7.31 0.89
CA GLY A 487 -11.78 -6.22 1.66
C GLY A 487 -11.02 -5.80 2.94
N THR A 488 -9.83 -6.34 3.24
CA THR A 488 -9.12 -6.07 4.50
C THR A 488 -7.85 -5.24 4.33
N SER A 489 -7.46 -4.52 5.39
CA SER A 489 -6.30 -3.62 5.38
C SER A 489 -4.94 -4.34 5.34
N ASP A 490 -4.90 -5.64 5.63
CA ASP A 490 -3.63 -6.34 5.76
C ASP A 490 -3.16 -7.01 4.46
N THR A 491 -4.02 -7.11 3.45
CA THR A 491 -3.64 -7.49 2.07
C THR A 491 -2.51 -6.61 1.52
N LYS A 492 -2.45 -5.34 1.96
CA LYS A 492 -1.35 -4.44 1.59
C LYS A 492 0.00 -4.90 2.13
N ASN A 493 0.06 -5.46 3.35
CA ASN A 493 1.29 -6.04 3.89
C ASN A 493 1.69 -7.31 3.14
N LEU A 494 0.72 -8.09 2.64
CA LEU A 494 1.01 -9.27 1.82
C LEU A 494 1.72 -8.89 0.52
N ILE A 495 1.29 -7.82 -0.14
CA ILE A 495 1.96 -7.27 -1.33
C ILE A 495 3.42 -6.91 -1.03
N LEU A 496 3.67 -6.27 0.12
CA LEU A 496 5.05 -5.95 0.54
C LEU A 496 5.89 -7.21 0.77
N LYS A 497 5.30 -8.30 1.30
CA LYS A 497 5.99 -9.58 1.47
C LYS A 497 6.34 -10.21 0.12
N LEU A 498 5.40 -10.20 -0.83
CA LEU A 498 5.58 -10.74 -2.18
C LEU A 498 6.69 -10.02 -2.95
N ALA A 499 6.73 -8.69 -2.84
CA ALA A 499 7.72 -7.84 -3.50
C ALA A 499 9.10 -7.78 -2.81
N ASP A 500 9.30 -8.52 -1.70
CA ASP A 500 10.50 -8.47 -0.84
C ASP A 500 10.77 -7.07 -0.22
N LEU A 501 9.71 -6.33 0.07
CA LEU A 501 9.74 -4.98 0.67
C LEU A 501 9.29 -4.96 2.14
N TYR A 502 8.98 -6.12 2.72
CA TYR A 502 8.58 -6.29 4.12
C TYR A 502 9.79 -6.61 5.01
N ASP A 503 10.04 -5.83 6.06
CA ASP A 503 11.15 -6.07 6.98
C ASP A 503 10.75 -7.06 8.09
N TRP A 504 11.01 -8.33 7.85
CA TRP A 504 10.69 -9.42 8.78
C TRP A 504 11.37 -9.30 10.15
N LYS A 505 12.59 -8.75 10.21
CA LYS A 505 13.32 -8.56 11.48
C LYS A 505 12.65 -7.51 12.34
N LEU A 506 12.23 -6.41 11.71
CA LEU A 506 11.47 -5.38 12.39
C LEU A 506 10.11 -5.90 12.87
N ALA A 507 9.42 -6.70 12.04
CA ALA A 507 8.19 -7.37 12.44
C ALA A 507 8.41 -8.28 13.65
N ALA A 508 9.45 -9.11 13.65
CA ALA A 508 9.79 -9.98 14.78
C ALA A 508 9.99 -9.20 16.06
N ARG A 509 10.64 -8.04 15.97
CA ARG A 509 10.85 -7.16 17.11
C ARG A 509 9.56 -6.52 17.63
N SER A 510 8.63 -6.19 16.74
CA SER A 510 7.31 -5.70 17.10
C SER A 510 6.48 -6.77 17.81
N GLU A 511 6.50 -8.00 17.30
CA GLU A 511 5.67 -9.10 17.80
C GLU A 511 6.28 -9.87 18.98
N GLY A 512 7.55 -9.60 19.31
CA GLY A 512 8.27 -10.22 20.43
C GLY A 512 8.96 -11.55 20.10
N GLY A 513 9.11 -11.89 18.82
CA GLY A 513 9.77 -13.11 18.34
C GLY A 513 9.58 -13.34 16.84
N SER A 514 10.52 -14.02 16.19
CA SER A 514 10.44 -14.36 14.76
C SER A 514 9.33 -15.37 14.47
N GLU A 515 8.98 -16.19 15.46
CA GLU A 515 7.89 -17.15 15.40
C GLU A 515 6.51 -16.51 15.45
N ARG A 516 6.41 -15.17 15.60
CA ARG A 516 5.15 -14.42 15.75
C ARG A 516 4.84 -13.48 14.58
N VAL A 517 5.71 -13.40 13.58
CA VAL A 517 5.62 -12.42 12.47
C VAL A 517 4.63 -12.77 11.36
N TYR A 518 4.09 -13.98 11.41
CA TYR A 518 3.26 -14.54 10.37
C TYR A 518 1.80 -14.19 10.61
N TYR A 519 0.99 -14.15 9.54
CA TYR A 519 -0.44 -13.90 9.69
C TYR A 519 -1.10 -14.93 10.62
N ALA A 520 -0.67 -16.19 10.53
CA ALA A 520 -1.09 -17.30 11.37
C ALA A 520 -0.87 -17.10 12.88
N THR A 521 0.02 -16.19 13.27
CA THR A 521 0.40 -15.92 14.65
C THR A 521 0.05 -14.52 15.12
N ALA A 522 -0.14 -13.57 14.19
CA ALA A 522 -0.38 -12.15 14.48
C ALA A 522 -1.86 -11.72 14.39
N ALA A 523 -2.73 -12.55 13.80
CA ALA A 523 -4.12 -12.17 13.56
C ALA A 523 -5.00 -12.28 14.81
N ASP A 524 -5.14 -11.17 15.54
CA ASP A 524 -6.40 -10.76 16.17
C ASP A 524 -6.34 -9.27 16.58
N ARG A 525 -6.94 -8.38 15.77
CA ARG A 525 -7.00 -6.93 16.07
C ARG A 525 -7.98 -6.58 17.20
N GLU A 526 -8.75 -7.54 17.70
CA GLU A 526 -9.75 -7.31 18.75
C GLU A 526 -9.58 -8.21 19.98
N ALA A 527 -8.76 -9.26 19.94
CA ALA A 527 -8.48 -10.07 21.12
C ALA A 527 -7.15 -9.68 21.74
N ARG A 528 -7.20 -9.03 22.91
CA ARG A 528 -6.08 -8.92 23.85
C ARG A 528 -5.68 -10.33 24.37
N ARG A 529 -5.16 -11.22 23.53
CA ARG A 529 -4.62 -12.52 23.92
C ARG A 529 -3.22 -12.71 23.38
N GLU A 530 -2.39 -13.37 24.16
CA GLU A 530 -1.00 -13.67 23.85
C GLU A 530 -0.89 -14.33 22.47
N HIS A 531 -0.23 -13.65 21.52
CA HIS A 531 0.11 -14.23 20.22
C HIS A 531 0.82 -15.57 20.44
N GLN A 532 0.20 -16.66 20.00
CA GLN A 532 0.81 -17.97 20.11
C GLN A 532 1.93 -18.10 19.07
N PRO A 533 3.11 -18.61 19.47
CA PRO A 533 4.22 -18.82 18.56
C PRO A 533 3.86 -19.86 17.48
N LEU A 534 4.45 -19.74 16.30
CA LEU A 534 4.39 -20.77 15.26
C LEU A 534 5.28 -21.94 15.69
N LEU A 535 4.67 -23.08 16.04
CA LEU A 535 5.41 -24.24 16.52
C LEU A 535 5.59 -25.34 15.46
N ARG A 536 4.55 -25.60 14.65
CA ARG A 536 4.56 -26.68 13.65
C ARG A 536 3.82 -26.26 12.40
N VAL A 537 4.42 -26.54 11.25
CA VAL A 537 3.86 -26.33 9.92
C VAL A 537 3.90 -27.64 9.15
N VAL A 538 2.85 -27.98 8.41
CA VAL A 538 2.86 -29.08 7.43
C VAL A 538 2.78 -28.51 6.03
N ALA A 539 3.64 -28.99 5.13
CA ALA A 539 3.70 -28.53 3.75
C ALA A 539 4.04 -29.69 2.80
N TYR A 540 3.67 -29.57 1.52
CA TYR A 540 4.11 -30.51 0.50
C TYR A 540 5.59 -30.35 0.18
N ALA A 541 6.31 -31.47 0.04
CA ALA A 541 7.71 -31.45 -0.38
C ALA A 541 7.86 -30.79 -1.77
N PRO A 542 9.01 -30.14 -2.05
CA PRO A 542 9.27 -29.54 -3.35
C PRO A 542 9.02 -30.51 -4.50
N GLY A 543 8.22 -30.08 -5.49
CA GLY A 543 7.89 -30.86 -6.69
C GLY A 543 6.69 -31.80 -6.57
N VAL A 544 6.08 -31.96 -5.39
CA VAL A 544 4.80 -32.68 -5.23
C VAL A 544 3.65 -31.87 -5.84
N VAL A 545 3.64 -30.56 -5.63
CA VAL A 545 2.79 -29.62 -6.36
C VAL A 545 3.59 -29.11 -7.56
N HIS A 546 3.13 -29.39 -8.77
CA HIS A 546 3.84 -29.13 -10.02
C HIS A 546 2.89 -28.67 -11.14
N SER A 547 3.44 -28.17 -12.25
CA SER A 547 2.67 -27.50 -13.31
C SER A 547 1.74 -28.40 -14.12
N GLY A 548 1.87 -29.72 -13.96
CA GLY A 548 0.95 -30.71 -14.55
C GLY A 548 -0.37 -30.87 -13.79
N LEU A 549 -0.53 -30.22 -12.63
CA LEU A 549 -1.79 -30.25 -11.88
C LEU A 549 -2.80 -29.27 -12.49
N THR A 550 -4.00 -29.78 -12.73
CA THR A 550 -5.17 -28.95 -12.99
C THR A 550 -5.49 -28.08 -11.76
N LYS A 551 -6.27 -27.01 -11.97
CA LYS A 551 -6.73 -26.17 -10.85
C LYS A 551 -7.50 -26.99 -9.81
N ASP A 552 -8.33 -27.93 -10.24
CA ASP A 552 -9.10 -28.78 -9.34
C ASP A 552 -8.22 -29.73 -8.51
N GLU A 553 -7.15 -30.28 -9.11
CA GLU A 553 -6.16 -31.09 -8.38
C GLU A 553 -5.36 -30.24 -7.39
N PHE A 554 -4.93 -29.03 -7.77
CA PHE A 554 -4.25 -28.10 -6.87
C PHE A 554 -5.12 -27.74 -5.66
N LEU A 555 -6.40 -27.43 -5.89
CA LEU A 555 -7.35 -27.12 -4.81
C LEU A 555 -7.63 -28.33 -3.92
N ARG A 556 -7.77 -29.53 -4.51
CA ARG A 556 -7.87 -30.77 -3.74
C ARG A 556 -6.62 -30.99 -2.89
N ALA A 557 -5.43 -30.76 -3.43
CA ALA A 557 -4.19 -30.88 -2.67
C ALA A 557 -4.17 -29.94 -1.46
N ALA A 558 -4.66 -28.70 -1.61
CA ALA A 558 -4.77 -27.76 -0.50
C ALA A 558 -5.82 -28.17 0.54
N GLU A 559 -7.00 -28.67 0.12
CA GLU A 559 -8.03 -29.22 1.00
C GLU A 559 -7.49 -30.39 1.84
N GLU A 560 -6.78 -31.32 1.20
CA GLU A 560 -6.20 -32.49 1.88
C GLU A 560 -5.05 -32.09 2.81
N LEU A 561 -4.22 -31.12 2.42
CA LEU A 561 -3.19 -30.56 3.30
C LEU A 561 -3.78 -29.92 4.56
N ALA A 562 -4.92 -29.23 4.44
CA ALA A 562 -5.65 -28.67 5.57
C ALA A 562 -6.16 -29.76 6.53
N ARG A 563 -6.66 -30.90 6.00
CA ARG A 563 -7.06 -32.06 6.80
C ARG A 563 -5.87 -32.68 7.53
N VAL A 564 -4.72 -32.85 6.85
CA VAL A 564 -3.48 -33.32 7.46
C VAL A 564 -3.03 -32.37 8.57
N ALA A 565 -3.03 -31.06 8.34
CA ALA A 565 -2.65 -30.06 9.34
C ALA A 565 -3.50 -30.17 10.61
N LEU A 566 -4.81 -30.34 10.46
CA LEU A 566 -5.72 -30.52 11.59
C LEU A 566 -5.50 -31.85 12.34
N ALA A 567 -5.20 -32.94 11.63
CA ALA A 567 -4.84 -34.22 12.25
C ALA A 567 -3.54 -34.11 13.07
N LEU A 568 -2.57 -33.33 12.57
CA LEU A 568 -1.28 -33.12 13.22
C LEU A 568 -1.29 -31.99 14.27
N GLY A 569 -2.37 -31.22 14.38
CA GLY A 569 -2.40 -30.01 15.23
C GLY A 569 -1.41 -28.93 14.77
N ALA A 570 -1.13 -28.88 13.47
CA ALA A 570 -0.17 -27.99 12.83
C ALA A 570 -0.87 -26.87 12.02
N VAL A 571 -0.07 -25.92 11.53
CA VAL A 571 -0.49 -24.93 10.53
C VAL A 571 -0.29 -25.49 9.13
N ALA A 572 -1.25 -25.29 8.22
CA ALA A 572 -1.08 -25.69 6.82
C ALA A 572 -0.20 -24.66 6.09
N GLY A 573 0.98 -25.05 5.62
CA GLY A 573 1.77 -24.25 4.68
C GLY A 573 1.16 -24.34 3.29
N TRP A 574 0.38 -23.34 2.90
CA TRP A 574 -0.33 -23.36 1.63
C TRP A 574 0.65 -23.58 0.47
N PRO A 575 0.33 -24.46 -0.49
CA PRO A 575 1.22 -24.74 -1.59
C PRO A 575 1.32 -23.52 -2.52
N ALA A 576 2.54 -23.16 -2.93
CA ALA A 576 2.71 -22.26 -4.04
C ALA A 576 2.12 -22.88 -5.32
N ALA A 577 1.42 -22.07 -6.10
CA ALA A 577 1.07 -22.43 -7.46
C ALA A 577 2.35 -22.41 -8.34
N PRO A 578 2.54 -23.41 -9.21
CA PRO A 578 3.56 -23.32 -10.26
C PRO A 578 3.22 -22.18 -11.23
N CYS A 579 4.17 -21.26 -11.46
CA CYS A 579 3.93 -20.08 -12.30
C CYS A 579 3.72 -20.39 -13.79
N ASP A 580 4.03 -21.62 -14.22
CA ASP A 580 3.90 -22.16 -15.56
C ASP A 580 2.69 -23.10 -15.74
N ALA A 581 1.85 -23.28 -14.71
CA ALA A 581 0.62 -24.07 -14.82
C ALA A 581 -0.40 -23.39 -15.76
N ASP A 582 -1.08 -24.16 -16.61
CA ASP A 582 -2.02 -23.64 -17.62
C ASP A 582 -3.10 -22.70 -17.05
N TRP A 583 -3.59 -22.99 -15.85
CA TRP A 583 -4.63 -22.22 -15.17
C TRP A 583 -4.11 -20.95 -14.49
N VAL A 584 -2.80 -20.83 -14.30
CA VAL A 584 -2.10 -19.65 -13.77
C VAL A 584 -1.75 -18.65 -14.88
N LEU A 585 -1.47 -19.17 -16.07
CA LEU A 585 -1.06 -18.37 -17.22
C LEU A 585 -2.19 -17.50 -17.78
N SER A 586 -1.83 -16.33 -18.30
CA SER A 586 -2.69 -15.51 -19.14
C SER A 586 -2.98 -16.22 -20.47
N THR A 587 -3.98 -15.76 -21.22
CA THR A 587 -4.29 -16.32 -22.55
C THR A 587 -3.07 -16.34 -23.47
N TRP A 588 -2.22 -15.31 -23.38
CA TRP A 588 -0.96 -15.25 -24.11
C TRP A 588 0.06 -16.26 -23.58
N GLY A 589 0.25 -16.31 -22.26
CA GLY A 589 1.21 -17.21 -21.61
C GLY A 589 0.97 -18.69 -21.90
N ARG A 590 -0.30 -19.10 -22.06
CA ARG A 590 -0.65 -20.50 -22.38
C ARG A 590 -0.04 -21.01 -23.68
N ASN A 591 0.16 -20.10 -24.65
CA ASN A 591 0.70 -20.43 -25.97
C ASN A 591 2.24 -20.49 -26.00
N LEU A 592 2.92 -20.17 -24.88
CA LEU A 592 4.39 -20.25 -24.80
C LEU A 592 4.87 -21.70 -24.74
N THR A 593 6.03 -21.96 -25.34
CA THR A 593 6.71 -23.26 -25.26
C THR A 593 7.21 -23.52 -23.84
N ARG A 594 7.08 -24.77 -23.37
CA ARG A 594 7.53 -25.21 -22.04
C ARG A 594 8.94 -25.82 -22.10
N PRO A 595 9.78 -25.66 -21.05
CA PRO A 595 9.54 -24.86 -19.85
C PRO A 595 9.53 -23.35 -20.15
N ILE A 596 8.64 -22.61 -19.49
CA ILE A 596 8.51 -21.16 -19.71
C ILE A 596 9.70 -20.46 -19.04
N ARG A 597 10.47 -19.70 -19.82
CA ARG A 597 11.49 -18.80 -19.27
C ARG A 597 10.83 -17.53 -18.74
N HIS A 598 10.80 -17.37 -17.42
CA HIS A 598 10.19 -16.19 -16.80
C HIS A 598 11.03 -14.91 -17.01
N SER A 599 10.36 -13.78 -17.14
CA SER A 599 10.95 -12.44 -17.30
C SER A 599 10.04 -11.39 -16.67
N ILE A 600 10.61 -10.21 -16.37
CA ILE A 600 9.85 -9.01 -15.98
C ILE A 600 9.77 -8.08 -17.19
N PRO A 601 8.58 -7.57 -17.56
CA PRO A 601 7.27 -7.82 -16.94
C PRO A 601 6.76 -9.24 -17.19
N TRP A 602 6.18 -9.88 -16.18
CA TRP A 602 5.63 -11.24 -16.31
C TRP A 602 4.19 -11.25 -16.86
N VAL A 603 3.98 -10.67 -18.04
CA VAL A 603 2.66 -10.60 -18.68
C VAL A 603 2.09 -11.98 -19.11
N HIS A 604 2.92 -13.02 -19.15
CA HIS A 604 2.47 -14.41 -19.32
C HIS A 604 1.73 -14.96 -18.10
N ILE A 605 1.88 -14.35 -16.92
CA ILE A 605 1.23 -14.78 -15.68
C ILE A 605 -0.04 -13.96 -15.47
N ASN A 606 -1.16 -14.60 -15.09
CA ASN A 606 -2.40 -13.88 -14.78
C ASN A 606 -2.35 -13.28 -13.36
N THR A 607 -1.80 -12.07 -13.25
CA THR A 607 -1.64 -11.36 -11.97
C THR A 607 -2.76 -10.40 -11.61
N THR A 608 -3.84 -10.38 -12.41
CA THR A 608 -5.02 -9.57 -12.09
C THR A 608 -5.68 -10.12 -10.85
N ASP A 609 -6.13 -11.39 -10.89
CA ASP A 609 -6.97 -11.96 -9.83
C ASP A 609 -6.60 -13.41 -9.48
N VAL A 610 -5.63 -14.02 -10.17
CA VAL A 610 -5.36 -15.47 -10.04
C VAL A 610 -4.18 -15.74 -9.14
N VAL A 611 -3.01 -15.19 -9.44
CA VAL A 611 -1.81 -15.37 -8.61
C VAL A 611 -0.99 -14.10 -8.47
N GLN A 612 -0.10 -14.05 -7.49
CA GLN A 612 0.94 -13.04 -7.38
C GLN A 612 2.32 -13.71 -7.34
N PRO A 613 3.23 -13.42 -8.29
CA PRO A 613 4.57 -14.02 -8.31
C PRO A 613 5.48 -13.52 -7.19
N PHE A 614 6.33 -14.41 -6.67
CA PHE A 614 7.39 -14.14 -5.71
C PHE A 614 8.52 -15.16 -5.89
N GLY A 615 9.79 -14.81 -5.68
CA GLY A 615 10.93 -15.71 -5.93
C GLY A 615 12.24 -15.13 -5.44
N ASP A 616 13.34 -15.89 -5.41
CA ASP A 616 14.71 -15.36 -5.23
C ASP A 616 15.35 -15.02 -6.59
N SER A 617 14.94 -15.74 -7.63
CA SER A 617 15.34 -15.52 -9.01
C SER A 617 14.15 -15.77 -9.95
N LEU A 618 14.31 -15.41 -11.22
CA LEU A 618 13.34 -15.75 -12.27
C LEU A 618 13.29 -17.26 -12.53
N ASP A 619 14.37 -17.99 -12.28
CA ASP A 619 14.43 -19.45 -12.46
C ASP A 619 13.73 -20.21 -11.34
N SER A 620 13.61 -19.61 -10.15
CA SER A 620 12.94 -20.19 -8.98
C SER A 620 11.63 -19.47 -8.64
N LEU A 621 10.98 -18.85 -9.63
CA LEU A 621 9.78 -18.06 -9.42
C LEU A 621 8.62 -18.95 -8.97
N GLN A 622 7.94 -18.54 -7.91
CA GLN A 622 6.76 -19.19 -7.36
C GLN A 622 5.57 -18.23 -7.43
N CYS A 623 4.36 -18.77 -7.40
CA CYS A 623 3.15 -17.97 -7.52
C CYS A 623 2.24 -18.21 -6.31
N GLU A 624 1.91 -17.15 -5.57
CA GLU A 624 0.96 -17.21 -4.47
C GLU A 624 -0.45 -17.16 -5.06
N TRP A 625 -1.29 -18.15 -4.74
CA TRP A 625 -2.67 -18.12 -5.19
C TRP A 625 -3.47 -17.12 -4.36
N THR A 626 -4.09 -16.14 -5.02
CA THR A 626 -4.81 -15.03 -4.35
C THR A 626 -5.92 -15.51 -3.43
N GLY A 627 -6.52 -16.66 -3.72
CA GLY A 627 -7.58 -17.26 -2.90
C GLY A 627 -7.17 -17.55 -1.45
N PHE A 628 -5.88 -17.78 -1.18
CA PHE A 628 -5.39 -18.01 0.19
C PHE A 628 -5.14 -16.73 0.99
N MET A 629 -5.13 -15.56 0.35
CA MET A 629 -4.82 -14.27 1.00
C MET A 629 -5.92 -13.80 1.96
N HIS A 630 -7.10 -14.41 1.93
CA HIS A 630 -8.18 -14.08 2.85
C HIS A 630 -7.80 -14.37 4.31
N THR A 631 -8.08 -13.42 5.20
CA THR A 631 -7.85 -13.57 6.64
C THR A 631 -8.51 -14.81 7.24
N THR A 632 -9.66 -15.24 6.71
CA THR A 632 -10.35 -16.47 7.15
C THR A 632 -9.64 -17.77 6.77
N CYS A 633 -8.66 -17.71 5.88
CA CYS A 633 -7.78 -18.83 5.54
C CYS A 633 -6.48 -18.79 6.35
N LEU A 634 -6.12 -17.64 6.92
CA LEU A 634 -4.83 -17.40 7.58
C LEU A 634 -4.94 -17.28 9.10
N ALA A 635 -6.14 -17.02 9.64
CA ALA A 635 -6.40 -16.86 11.06
C ALA A 635 -7.43 -17.88 11.55
N SER A 636 -7.33 -18.25 12.83
CA SER A 636 -8.30 -19.12 13.52
C SER A 636 -8.89 -18.36 14.71
N PRO A 637 -10.22 -18.41 14.93
CA PRO A 637 -10.83 -17.81 16.10
C PRO A 637 -10.41 -18.55 17.39
N PRO A 638 -10.62 -17.96 18.57
CA PRO A 638 -10.39 -18.64 19.83
C PRO A 638 -11.32 -19.85 20.02
N ALA A 639 -10.85 -20.83 20.80
CA ALA A 639 -11.67 -21.94 21.27
C ALA A 639 -12.93 -21.43 22.01
N PRO A 640 -14.07 -22.11 21.90
CA PRO A 640 -14.30 -23.40 21.23
C PRO A 640 -14.64 -23.29 19.73
N ALA A 641 -14.65 -22.07 19.16
CA ALA A 641 -14.99 -21.84 17.75
C ALA A 641 -13.80 -22.08 16.81
N ASP A 642 -12.67 -22.56 17.33
CA ASP A 642 -11.41 -22.69 16.63
C ASP A 642 -11.55 -23.52 15.35
N THR A 643 -10.88 -23.03 14.33
CA THR A 643 -10.72 -23.67 13.03
C THR A 643 -9.24 -24.02 12.82
N GLY A 644 -8.90 -24.59 11.67
CA GLY A 644 -7.52 -24.55 11.21
C GLY A 644 -7.09 -23.15 10.81
N ARG A 645 -5.79 -22.99 10.54
CA ARG A 645 -5.19 -21.78 10.00
C ARG A 645 -4.07 -22.18 9.03
N GLY A 646 -3.83 -21.32 8.04
CA GLY A 646 -2.77 -21.52 7.05
C GLY A 646 -1.66 -20.48 7.15
N LEU A 647 -0.53 -20.82 6.55
CA LEU A 647 0.64 -19.99 6.34
C LEU A 647 0.81 -19.82 4.83
N LEU A 648 0.88 -18.59 4.33
CA LEU A 648 1.04 -18.33 2.89
C LEU A 648 2.35 -18.94 2.37
N ALA A 649 2.43 -19.23 1.08
CA ALA A 649 3.64 -19.78 0.48
C ALA A 649 4.83 -18.81 0.61
N VAL A 650 4.59 -17.50 0.48
CA VAL A 650 5.62 -16.48 0.73
C VAL A 650 6.08 -16.44 2.19
N GLU A 651 5.17 -16.71 3.13
CA GLU A 651 5.48 -16.78 4.57
C GLU A 651 6.24 -18.07 4.91
N LEU A 652 5.83 -19.20 4.32
CA LEU A 652 6.55 -20.47 4.43
C LEU A 652 7.96 -20.31 3.90
N ARG A 653 8.17 -19.72 2.73
CA ARG A 653 9.52 -19.45 2.21
C ARG A 653 10.37 -18.63 3.18
N HIS A 654 9.80 -17.59 3.79
CA HIS A 654 10.52 -16.81 4.80
C HIS A 654 10.91 -17.68 6.02
N LEU A 655 9.97 -18.50 6.51
CA LEU A 655 10.24 -19.46 7.60
C LEU A 655 11.38 -20.41 7.24
N LEU A 656 11.37 -21.00 6.04
CA LEU A 656 12.42 -21.92 5.58
C LEU A 656 13.80 -21.26 5.52
N GLY A 657 13.87 -19.97 5.17
CA GLY A 657 15.13 -19.21 5.17
C GLY A 657 15.67 -18.88 6.57
N TRP A 658 14.83 -18.96 7.60
CA TRP A 658 15.22 -18.71 8.99
C TRP A 658 15.57 -20.00 9.75
N LEU A 659 14.99 -21.14 9.36
CA LEU A 659 15.25 -22.43 9.98
C LEU A 659 16.64 -22.97 9.62
N PRO A 660 17.32 -23.69 10.54
CA PRO A 660 18.48 -24.50 10.20
C PRO A 660 18.15 -25.46 9.05
N GLU A 661 19.12 -25.72 8.16
CA GLU A 661 18.89 -26.49 6.92
C GLU A 661 18.17 -27.84 7.16
N ARG A 662 18.54 -28.56 8.23
CA ARG A 662 17.90 -29.83 8.63
C ARG A 662 16.40 -29.73 8.93
N HIS A 663 15.93 -28.56 9.34
CA HIS A 663 14.52 -28.31 9.73
C HIS A 663 13.72 -27.67 8.60
N GLY A 664 14.40 -27.08 7.62
CA GLY A 664 13.80 -26.38 6.48
C GLY A 664 13.83 -27.14 5.15
N ARG A 665 14.50 -28.30 5.06
CA ARG A 665 14.53 -29.13 3.83
C ARG A 665 13.96 -30.52 4.11
N PRO A 666 13.34 -31.19 3.12
CA PRO A 666 12.94 -32.58 3.28
C PRO A 666 14.13 -33.47 3.67
N ALA A 667 14.00 -34.15 4.80
CA ALA A 667 14.94 -35.09 5.36
C ALA A 667 14.16 -36.28 5.98
N PRO A 668 14.81 -37.44 6.20
CA PRO A 668 14.12 -38.63 6.72
C PRO A 668 13.39 -38.42 8.06
N ASP A 669 13.88 -37.51 8.90
CA ASP A 669 13.35 -37.19 10.22
C ASP A 669 12.17 -36.20 10.19
N ASN A 670 12.11 -35.33 9.19
CA ASN A 670 11.04 -34.33 9.07
C ASN A 670 10.03 -34.60 7.93
N THR A 671 10.25 -35.62 7.10
CA THR A 671 9.37 -35.98 5.97
C THR A 671 8.45 -37.15 6.31
N ALA A 672 7.14 -36.91 6.28
CA ALA A 672 6.11 -37.92 6.47
C ALA A 672 5.96 -38.80 5.23
N ARG A 673 6.38 -40.06 5.35
CA ARG A 673 6.15 -41.10 4.34
C ARG A 673 4.81 -41.78 4.60
N LEU A 674 3.75 -41.26 3.98
CA LEU A 674 2.39 -41.74 4.22
C LEU A 674 2.06 -42.91 3.27
N ALA A 675 1.57 -44.02 3.83
CA ALA A 675 1.23 -45.26 3.13
C ALA A 675 -0.17 -45.76 3.48
N LEU A 676 -0.70 -46.68 2.67
CA LEU A 676 -1.91 -47.42 3.00
C LEU A 676 -1.65 -48.42 4.14
N GLY A 677 -2.36 -48.27 5.26
CA GLY A 677 -2.58 -49.34 6.25
C GLY A 677 -1.32 -49.87 6.94
N GLY A 678 -0.34 -49.02 7.22
CA GLY A 678 0.89 -49.41 7.95
C GLY A 678 1.92 -50.21 7.14
N ALA A 679 1.71 -50.42 5.83
CA ALA A 679 2.76 -50.96 4.97
C ALA A 679 3.88 -49.93 4.75
N ALA A 680 5.12 -50.37 4.55
CA ALA A 680 6.21 -49.46 4.19
C ALA A 680 5.80 -48.66 2.94
N ALA A 681 5.76 -47.33 3.05
CA ALA A 681 5.47 -46.47 1.90
C ALA A 681 6.43 -46.83 0.76
N GLY A 682 5.89 -47.12 -0.43
CA GLY A 682 6.70 -47.21 -1.64
C GLY A 682 7.53 -45.94 -1.83
N GLU A 683 8.61 -46.03 -2.62
CA GLU A 683 9.46 -44.89 -2.94
C GLU A 683 8.60 -43.68 -3.38
N PRO A 684 8.91 -42.48 -2.89
CA PRO A 684 8.17 -41.29 -3.30
C PRO A 684 8.25 -41.14 -4.82
N PRO A 685 7.14 -40.74 -5.48
CA PRO A 685 7.18 -40.47 -6.91
C PRO A 685 8.24 -39.41 -7.21
N ALA A 686 8.85 -39.50 -8.40
CA ALA A 686 9.79 -38.47 -8.83
C ALA A 686 9.09 -37.10 -8.84
N PRO A 687 9.79 -36.02 -8.42
CA PRO A 687 9.25 -34.67 -8.46
C PRO A 687 8.65 -34.33 -9.82
N GLY A 688 7.40 -33.87 -9.84
CA GLY A 688 6.70 -33.45 -11.06
C GLY A 688 6.14 -34.58 -11.93
N THR A 689 6.16 -35.85 -11.51
CA THR A 689 5.76 -36.98 -12.36
C THR A 689 4.46 -37.68 -11.97
N SER A 690 3.78 -37.28 -10.89
CA SER A 690 2.56 -37.96 -10.42
C SER A 690 1.47 -36.99 -9.96
N ASN A 691 0.28 -37.17 -10.54
CA ASN A 691 -0.95 -36.51 -10.11
C ASN A 691 -1.79 -37.41 -9.18
N THR A 692 -1.26 -38.57 -8.77
CA THR A 692 -2.04 -39.58 -8.05
C THR A 692 -2.15 -39.23 -6.57
N PHE A 693 -3.39 -39.15 -6.08
CA PHE A 693 -3.69 -39.00 -4.67
C PHE A 693 -3.60 -40.35 -3.97
N VAL A 694 -2.74 -40.45 -2.96
CA VAL A 694 -2.59 -41.66 -2.14
C VAL A 694 -3.52 -41.58 -0.95
N HIS A 695 -4.36 -42.60 -0.78
CA HIS A 695 -5.28 -42.65 0.35
C HIS A 695 -4.53 -42.91 1.67
N VAL A 696 -4.83 -42.13 2.71
CA VAL A 696 -4.20 -42.22 4.04
C VAL A 696 -5.29 -42.16 5.10
N THR A 697 -5.27 -43.04 6.12
CA THR A 697 -6.31 -42.99 7.15
C THR A 697 -6.01 -41.91 8.20
N TYR A 698 -7.05 -41.35 8.83
CA TYR A 698 -6.85 -40.42 9.96
C TYR A 698 -6.04 -41.05 11.10
N ALA A 699 -6.19 -42.36 11.34
CA ALA A 699 -5.44 -43.07 12.37
C ALA A 699 -3.93 -43.08 12.07
N ASP A 700 -3.55 -43.32 10.81
CA ASP A 700 -2.14 -43.29 10.38
C ASP A 700 -1.52 -41.90 10.59
N LEU A 701 -2.28 -40.83 10.31
CA LEU A 701 -1.85 -39.45 10.52
C LEU A 701 -1.66 -39.13 12.02
N VAL A 702 -2.57 -39.59 12.88
CA VAL A 702 -2.47 -39.39 14.33
C VAL A 702 -1.30 -40.20 14.91
N GLN A 703 -1.05 -41.42 14.41
CA GLN A 703 0.11 -42.22 14.81
C GLN A 703 1.42 -41.50 14.45
N LEU A 704 1.50 -40.91 13.26
CA LEU A 704 2.64 -40.09 12.84
C LEU A 704 2.83 -38.84 13.72
N ASN A 705 1.75 -38.31 14.29
CA ASN A 705 1.79 -37.20 15.25
C ASN A 705 2.24 -37.64 16.66
N ALA A 706 1.90 -38.85 17.10
CA ALA A 706 2.18 -39.32 18.46
C ALA A 706 3.69 -39.43 18.75
N GLU A 707 4.49 -39.91 17.79
CA GLU A 707 5.95 -40.01 17.92
C GLU A 707 6.64 -38.63 17.92
N ARG A 708 6.10 -37.66 17.16
CA ARG A 708 6.62 -36.28 17.12
C ARG A 708 6.14 -35.41 18.27
N LEU A 709 4.94 -35.64 18.81
CA LEU A 709 4.41 -34.97 20.01
C LEU A 709 5.27 -35.20 21.26
N LEU A 710 6.03 -36.30 21.31
CA LEU A 710 6.97 -36.61 22.38
C LEU A 710 8.29 -35.84 22.29
N GLN A 711 8.57 -35.18 21.16
CA GLN A 711 9.77 -34.37 20.96
C GLN A 711 9.41 -32.88 21.08
N LEU A 712 9.56 -32.32 22.29
CA LEU A 712 9.48 -30.87 22.49
C LEU A 712 10.69 -30.20 21.82
N LEU A 713 10.49 -29.69 20.59
CA LEU A 713 11.53 -28.96 19.88
C LEU A 713 11.50 -27.46 20.27
N PRO A 714 12.67 -26.83 20.49
CA PRO A 714 12.78 -25.43 20.87
C PRO A 714 12.57 -24.43 19.70
N GLN A 715 12.32 -24.92 18.47
CA GLN A 715 12.15 -24.12 17.26
C GLN A 715 10.96 -24.63 16.43
N PRO A 716 10.35 -23.78 15.58
CA PRO A 716 9.37 -24.21 14.60
C PRO A 716 9.90 -25.36 13.74
N GLU A 717 9.08 -26.36 13.45
CA GLU A 717 9.41 -27.48 12.57
C GLU A 717 8.48 -27.49 11.35
N VAL A 718 9.03 -27.84 10.18
CA VAL A 718 8.24 -28.11 8.97
C VAL A 718 8.18 -29.62 8.73
N VAL A 719 6.97 -30.16 8.75
CA VAL A 719 6.65 -31.55 8.40
C VAL A 719 6.36 -31.60 6.90
N TRP A 720 7.19 -32.32 6.14
CA TRP A 720 7.02 -32.45 4.70
C TRP A 720 6.14 -33.63 4.33
N VAL A 721 5.17 -33.43 3.44
CA VAL A 721 4.38 -34.50 2.82
C VAL A 721 4.96 -34.80 1.44
N ASP A 722 5.45 -36.01 1.22
CA ASP A 722 6.24 -36.40 0.04
C ASP A 722 5.40 -36.74 -1.21
N ARG A 723 4.06 -36.69 -1.12
CA ARG A 723 3.12 -37.05 -2.20
C ARG A 723 1.78 -36.36 -2.01
N LEU A 724 0.95 -36.35 -3.06
CA LEU A 724 -0.46 -35.94 -2.93
C LEU A 724 -1.21 -37.00 -2.11
N VAL A 725 -1.98 -36.58 -1.12
CA VAL A 725 -2.69 -37.47 -0.21
C VAL A 725 -4.18 -37.20 -0.21
N GLU A 726 -4.98 -38.23 0.04
CA GLU A 726 -6.41 -38.16 0.28
C GLU A 726 -6.70 -38.76 1.66
N VAL A 727 -7.18 -37.94 2.58
CA VAL A 727 -7.42 -38.34 3.97
C VAL A 727 -8.75 -39.08 4.07
N GLY A 728 -8.67 -40.37 4.38
CA GLY A 728 -9.79 -41.28 4.60
C GLY A 728 -10.32 -41.27 6.02
N GLY A 729 -11.64 -41.10 6.13
CA GLY A 729 -12.32 -40.98 7.42
C GLY A 729 -11.84 -39.78 8.23
N SER A 730 -12.32 -39.65 9.46
CA SER A 730 -11.86 -38.59 10.36
C SER A 730 -12.22 -38.89 11.81
N GLY A 731 -11.36 -38.48 12.74
CA GLY A 731 -11.78 -38.29 14.12
C GLY A 731 -12.87 -37.22 14.15
N SER A 732 -13.99 -37.49 14.82
CA SER A 732 -15.19 -36.63 14.81
C SER A 732 -14.90 -35.15 15.11
N SER A 733 -13.93 -34.88 16.01
CA SER A 733 -13.49 -33.53 16.34
C SER A 733 -12.69 -32.83 15.23
N ALA A 734 -11.79 -33.54 14.53
CA ALA A 734 -10.97 -32.94 13.47
C ALA A 734 -11.80 -32.65 12.22
N GLU A 735 -12.75 -33.52 11.88
CA GLU A 735 -13.71 -33.26 10.80
C GLU A 735 -14.55 -32.03 11.09
N SER A 736 -15.09 -31.93 12.31
CA SER A 736 -15.91 -30.80 12.71
C SER A 736 -15.12 -29.48 12.61
N ARG A 737 -13.84 -29.48 12.99
CA ARG A 737 -12.94 -28.33 12.82
C ARG A 737 -12.66 -28.02 11.35
N TYR A 738 -12.46 -29.04 10.53
CA TYR A 738 -12.25 -28.88 9.09
C TYR A 738 -13.49 -28.29 8.41
N GLN A 739 -14.68 -28.79 8.71
CA GLN A 739 -15.93 -28.25 8.14
C GLN A 739 -16.13 -26.79 8.53
N ARG A 740 -15.90 -26.41 9.80
CA ARG A 740 -15.91 -24.99 10.21
C ARG A 740 -14.86 -24.15 9.49
N TRP A 741 -13.66 -24.70 9.26
CA TRP A 741 -12.63 -24.01 8.49
C TRP A 741 -13.05 -23.81 7.04
N LYS A 742 -13.57 -24.87 6.41
CA LYS A 742 -14.11 -24.84 5.05
C LYS A 742 -15.26 -23.85 4.92
N GLU A 743 -16.16 -23.76 5.90
CA GLU A 743 -17.25 -22.78 5.95
C GLU A 743 -16.77 -21.32 6.00
N ARG A 744 -15.56 -21.07 6.52
CA ARG A 744 -15.01 -19.70 6.68
C ARG A 744 -14.00 -19.32 5.60
N CYS A 745 -13.10 -20.23 5.25
CA CYS A 745 -12.05 -20.01 4.28
C CYS A 745 -12.60 -20.21 2.86
N ARG A 746 -12.78 -19.09 2.13
CA ARG A 746 -13.35 -19.09 0.78
C ARG A 746 -12.57 -19.98 -0.20
N ALA A 747 -11.25 -20.06 -0.05
CA ALA A 747 -10.39 -20.93 -0.86
C ALA A 747 -10.81 -22.42 -0.77
N LEU A 748 -11.17 -22.90 0.42
CA LEU A 748 -11.58 -24.30 0.66
C LEU A 748 -13.02 -24.58 0.16
N GLN A 749 -13.80 -23.55 -0.17
CA GLN A 749 -15.15 -23.69 -0.74
C GLN A 749 -15.17 -23.67 -2.26
N TYR A 750 -14.03 -23.40 -2.90
CA TYR A 750 -13.98 -23.08 -4.32
C TYR A 750 -14.58 -24.18 -5.21
N ARG A 751 -14.46 -25.45 -4.81
CA ARG A 751 -15.02 -26.59 -5.56
C ARG A 751 -16.53 -26.79 -5.37
N THR A 752 -17.11 -26.35 -4.26
CA THR A 752 -18.48 -26.71 -3.84
C THR A 752 -19.47 -25.54 -3.87
N SER A 753 -19.03 -24.34 -4.24
CA SER A 753 -19.85 -23.13 -4.22
C SER A 753 -20.00 -22.51 -5.61
N ASP A 754 -21.06 -21.72 -5.83
CA ASP A 754 -21.25 -20.87 -7.02
C ASP A 754 -20.17 -19.75 -7.15
N LEU A 755 -19.17 -19.75 -6.25
CA LEU A 755 -18.00 -18.87 -6.31
C LEU A 755 -17.15 -19.10 -7.57
N ARG A 756 -17.28 -20.26 -8.25
CA ARG A 756 -16.68 -20.49 -9.58
C ARG A 756 -17.13 -19.45 -10.62
N ASN A 757 -18.35 -18.92 -10.49
CA ASN A 757 -18.97 -18.00 -11.46
C ASN A 757 -19.14 -16.56 -10.94
N ARG A 758 -19.03 -16.35 -9.62
CA ARG A 758 -19.44 -15.07 -8.98
C ARG A 758 -18.30 -14.23 -8.41
N VAL A 759 -17.07 -14.72 -8.38
CA VAL A 759 -15.95 -13.97 -7.76
C VAL A 759 -15.03 -13.40 -8.84
N LYS A 760 -15.26 -12.13 -9.16
CA LYS A 760 -14.13 -11.24 -9.47
C LYS A 760 -13.39 -11.07 -8.13
N PHE A 761 -12.17 -11.59 -8.03
CA PHE A 761 -11.35 -11.37 -6.84
C PHE A 761 -10.84 -9.93 -6.85
#